data_AF-A0A1I3YZI0-F1
#
_entry.id   AF-A0A1I3YZI0-F1
#
_cell.length_a   1.000
_cell.length_b   1.000
_cell.length_c   1.000
_cell.angle_alpha   90.00
_cell.angle_beta   90.00
_cell.angle_gamma   90.00
#
_symmetry.space_group_name_H-M   'P 1'
#
loop_
_entity.id
_entity.type
_entity.pdbx_description
1 polymer ?
#
loop_
_entity_poly.entity_id
_entity_poly.type
_entity_poly.pdbx_seq_one_letter_code
_entity_poly.pdbx_strand_id
1 'polypeptide(L)'
;MASKKKGKRRALLFSTIVTLLSPIFLSSVASASEVNNSDVTTQVEEGEFLDDDSQKTDSSTKVENEINASDTVEENSEEEESHEKEEVVSESISDQDVYSKEDTREKAMEMMEENQVSTYSIQTRMVSKTDAFINAISNYAVAIAEENNLYASVMIAQAALESAWGTSILAYNPNFNLFGIKGSYNGQTFYKYTKEYSNEDGWTTIKAGFKKYPSYAESLIDYADKLRNGPVSMSKDYYKGTWKENATAYQDATKWLTGRYATDPEYNTKLNSIISTYDLTRFDQMPTEENDTSDNNLQNNLESTYSDEVITTSSVNYRAYITGDTDGIYSAPKNTKDSKVNTTTLEYFNKNVTVTQEKKTKNGLTWALITLDGKQLGWIDKSGLSVYEQIISEKSNKFVAIVKRGTDNIGTRPYGTEGYKKIEKSSAYLNEQVNVSKEIKTSRSTYVLISIGNKEIGWVDKNALDIETVLTEKKVDYTSYVTRGTDNVTTKPYGVEGYNVISKSSNYLDKKVQVTNEVTTRRSTYVLISENDKEIGWIDKNALTSYDDILSEKDTNFAAIVKRGTDNVGTQPYGTKGYKKITKSSTYLNKEVYASKEIKTVRSTYVLISVDGKEIGWVDKNALDIEEVLTEKDVDYVSNIIRGTDNITTEPYGVEGFSVITKSSNYLGKKVQAIKEITTRRSTYVLIYDGNEEIGWVDKNALGNYEPVLSEKETNFVAIVKRGTDNIGTNPYGTKGYNYITKSSKYLNKQVNAIREVVTSRSTYILISINGKEIGWIDKNALDIEKVLEEKAVNYSRYISRGTDNVTTKPYGVEGFAVKSKSSSYLGNKVKAVKEVTTRRSTYVLIYNGNKEIGWIDKNALTETVLSEKNINYSAKIKRGTDNFGTDPYATEDYSYIAKSSKYLNKQVKVLKEAVTYRSTYALISIDGKEIGWVDKNALDIEKVLSEKDVTDYKARIVRNGDSVSTKPWGTEGYTVKAYSQSYLGAEVTVKKEATTRRSTYVLVALNGKELGWIDKAALKKLDPNKRVVVIDAGHGGSDPGAQAGGVKEKDLNLTVSKKVQTKLKNAGYEVIMTRSTDVFVELSERARIANTSSADIFVSIHTNSFDSTANGIETYSYNASGNANNPVVANDPDRLLKSSLLSEAIQDALLEETGAYDRGVKEANFHVIRETGMAAVLTEMGFIDNSAERAKLVKDSYQNQIADGIVLGIKEYFKIFK
;
A
#
# COMPACT_ATOMS: atom_id res chain seq x y z
N MET A 1 34.78 -17.91 53.80
CA MET A 1 33.77 -17.69 52.73
C MET A 1 33.95 -16.25 52.24
N ALA A 2 34.21 -15.96 50.95
CA ALA A 2 33.33 -16.02 49.76
C ALA A 2 32.28 -14.86 49.76
N SER A 3 31.97 -14.12 48.68
CA SER A 3 32.39 -14.14 47.24
C SER A 3 32.20 -12.71 46.65
N LYS A 4 33.16 -12.05 45.98
CA LYS A 4 33.44 -11.97 44.50
C LYS A 4 32.22 -11.60 43.62
N LYS A 5 32.32 -10.84 42.50
CA LYS A 5 33.40 -10.67 41.49
C LYS A 5 33.67 -9.16 41.14
N LYS A 6 34.05 -8.83 39.89
CA LYS A 6 34.38 -7.48 39.31
C LYS A 6 34.09 -7.51 37.78
N GLY A 7 33.89 -6.44 36.99
CA GLY A 7 34.07 -4.98 37.14
C GLY A 7 35.28 -4.41 36.32
N LYS A 8 35.16 -3.24 35.65
CA LYS A 8 36.21 -2.27 35.14
C LYS A 8 35.54 -1.20 34.20
N ARG A 9 35.82 0.13 34.18
CA ARG A 9 37.05 0.99 34.09
C ARG A 9 37.68 1.02 32.67
N ARG A 10 38.24 2.09 32.07
CA ARG A 10 38.54 3.55 32.31
C ARG A 10 38.76 4.18 30.88
N ALA A 11 38.72 5.47 30.51
CA ALA A 11 39.07 6.80 31.05
C ALA A 11 40.50 7.35 30.70
N LEU A 12 40.53 8.36 29.79
CA LEU A 12 41.40 9.56 29.66
C LEU A 12 42.87 9.57 29.08
N LEU A 13 43.07 10.51 28.13
CA LEU A 13 44.21 11.45 27.84
C LEU A 13 45.44 11.14 26.92
N PHE A 14 45.67 12.10 25.99
CA PHE A 14 46.89 12.72 25.40
C PHE A 14 47.93 12.02 24.47
N SER A 15 48.19 12.69 23.32
CA SER A 15 49.47 12.86 22.58
C SER A 15 50.08 11.66 21.81
N THR A 16 50.79 11.76 20.66
CA THR A 16 51.29 12.91 19.84
C THR A 16 51.56 12.48 18.35
N ILE A 17 51.92 13.43 17.46
CA ILE A 17 52.79 13.29 16.25
C ILE A 17 52.17 12.91 14.86
N VAL A 18 51.88 13.97 14.06
CA VAL A 18 52.47 14.31 12.72
C VAL A 18 52.14 13.52 11.42
N THR A 19 52.04 14.28 10.29
CA THR A 19 52.03 13.90 8.83
C THR A 19 50.81 13.12 8.28
N LEU A 20 50.37 13.23 7.00
CA LEU A 20 50.80 14.08 5.85
C LEU A 20 49.65 14.27 4.80
N LEU A 21 49.73 15.38 4.06
CA LEU A 21 49.20 15.65 2.70
C LEU A 21 47.68 15.69 2.40
N SER A 22 47.37 16.37 1.29
CA SER A 22 46.05 16.81 0.82
C SER A 22 45.88 16.48 -0.69
N PRO A 23 44.75 16.77 -1.37
CA PRO A 23 44.38 16.12 -2.64
C PRO A 23 44.81 16.89 -3.91
N ILE A 24 44.49 16.33 -5.08
CA ILE A 24 44.55 17.03 -6.38
C ILE A 24 43.21 16.87 -7.15
N PHE A 25 42.83 17.95 -7.84
CA PHE A 25 41.64 18.14 -8.69
C PHE A 25 41.91 17.82 -10.18
N LEU A 26 40.89 17.94 -11.05
CA LEU A 26 40.80 18.82 -12.25
C LEU A 26 39.68 18.26 -13.17
N SER A 27 38.77 18.98 -13.87
CA SER A 27 38.51 20.40 -14.22
C SER A 27 39.06 20.96 -15.55
N SER A 28 38.16 21.24 -16.49
CA SER A 28 38.26 22.23 -17.61
C SER A 28 36.85 22.35 -18.28
N VAL A 29 36.27 23.48 -18.74
CA VAL A 29 36.72 24.85 -19.16
C VAL A 29 37.30 24.86 -20.59
N ALA A 30 37.01 25.80 -21.52
CA ALA A 30 36.37 27.14 -21.45
C ALA A 30 34.97 27.19 -22.15
N SER A 31 34.42 28.25 -22.79
CA SER A 31 34.91 29.57 -23.28
C SER A 31 33.82 30.69 -23.28
N ALA A 32 34.18 31.88 -23.77
CA ALA A 32 33.32 33.02 -24.16
C ALA A 32 33.16 33.05 -25.71
N SER A 33 32.49 33.98 -26.43
CA SER A 33 32.19 35.44 -26.30
C SER A 33 31.05 35.86 -27.29
N GLU A 34 30.38 37.04 -27.33
CA GLU A 34 29.92 38.09 -26.38
C GLU A 34 29.08 39.18 -27.13
N VAL A 35 28.35 40.06 -26.40
CA VAL A 35 27.78 41.41 -26.80
C VAL A 35 26.45 41.56 -27.60
N ASN A 36 25.64 42.54 -27.14
CA ASN A 36 24.54 43.33 -27.75
C ASN A 36 23.08 42.81 -27.85
N ASN A 37 22.16 43.80 -27.86
CA ASN A 37 20.70 43.69 -27.73
C ASN A 37 20.00 44.95 -28.31
N SER A 38 19.27 44.83 -29.43
CA SER A 38 18.27 45.82 -29.89
C SER A 38 17.42 45.33 -31.07
N ASP A 39 16.13 45.70 -31.01
CA ASP A 39 14.98 45.55 -31.92
C ASP A 39 15.12 45.76 -33.46
N VAL A 40 13.99 45.44 -34.14
CA VAL A 40 13.34 46.14 -35.28
C VAL A 40 13.40 45.58 -36.74
N THR A 41 12.19 45.34 -37.28
CA THR A 41 11.70 45.24 -38.69
C THR A 41 12.14 44.16 -39.71
N THR A 42 11.12 43.39 -40.17
CA THR A 42 10.66 43.10 -41.58
C THR A 42 11.54 43.57 -42.76
N GLN A 43 11.68 42.87 -43.90
CA GLN A 43 10.68 42.28 -44.84
C GLN A 43 11.22 40.95 -45.48
N VAL A 44 10.46 39.94 -45.96
CA VAL A 44 9.32 39.81 -46.92
C VAL A 44 9.72 39.91 -48.41
N GLU A 45 9.48 38.82 -49.17
CA GLU A 45 9.34 38.61 -50.64
C GLU A 45 9.66 37.11 -50.94
N GLU A 46 8.98 36.29 -51.78
CA GLU A 46 7.72 36.27 -52.56
C GLU A 46 7.19 34.80 -52.52
N GLY A 47 5.99 34.38 -52.94
CA GLY A 47 4.82 35.03 -53.56
C GLY A 47 3.74 33.97 -53.88
N GLU A 48 2.62 34.39 -54.51
CA GLU A 48 1.46 33.55 -54.96
C GLU A 48 0.54 32.91 -53.89
N PHE A 49 -0.81 32.88 -54.00
CA PHE A 49 -1.82 33.80 -54.61
C PHE A 49 -3.23 33.36 -54.11
N LEU A 50 -4.17 34.32 -53.88
CA LEU A 50 -5.67 34.31 -53.95
C LEU A 50 -6.50 32.99 -53.92
N ASP A 51 -7.77 32.90 -53.44
CA ASP A 51 -8.66 33.76 -52.61
C ASP A 51 -9.87 32.91 -52.05
N ASP A 52 -10.99 33.56 -51.67
CA ASP A 52 -12.10 33.05 -50.84
C ASP A 52 -13.31 32.36 -51.54
N ASP A 53 -14.08 31.62 -50.73
CA ASP A 53 -15.47 31.10 -50.76
C ASP A 53 -16.17 30.46 -52.01
N SER A 54 -17.02 29.48 -51.67
CA SER A 54 -18.36 29.18 -52.22
C SER A 54 -18.63 28.03 -53.23
N GLN A 55 -19.43 27.07 -52.72
CA GLN A 55 -20.57 26.37 -53.36
C GLN A 55 -20.47 25.17 -54.35
N LYS A 56 -21.42 24.24 -54.12
CA LYS A 56 -22.28 23.43 -55.03
C LYS A 56 -21.91 21.99 -55.48
N THR A 57 -22.87 21.08 -55.20
CA THR A 57 -23.39 19.93 -56.02
C THR A 57 -22.42 18.77 -56.35
N ASP A 58 -22.82 17.49 -56.48
CA ASP A 58 -24.09 16.72 -56.30
C ASP A 58 -23.72 15.21 -56.20
N SER A 59 -24.54 14.17 -55.95
CA SER A 59 -25.98 13.89 -55.72
C SER A 59 -26.08 12.51 -54.97
N SER A 60 -27.16 11.70 -54.84
CA SER A 60 -28.53 11.65 -55.40
C SER A 60 -29.52 10.81 -54.55
N THR A 61 -30.81 10.90 -54.93
CA THR A 61 -31.96 9.94 -54.91
C THR A 61 -31.83 8.52 -54.29
N LYS A 62 -32.88 7.89 -53.73
CA LYS A 62 -34.31 8.20 -53.40
C LYS A 62 -34.80 7.08 -52.41
N VAL A 63 -35.88 7.15 -51.61
CA VAL A 63 -37.27 7.65 -51.77
C VAL A 63 -37.89 7.73 -50.32
N GLU A 64 -38.57 8.79 -49.85
CA GLU A 64 -40.04 9.08 -49.88
C GLU A 64 -40.93 7.90 -49.40
N ASN A 65 -41.86 7.94 -48.41
CA ASN A 65 -42.54 8.99 -47.60
C ASN A 65 -42.92 8.40 -46.19
N GLU A 66 -43.19 9.11 -45.06
CA GLU A 66 -44.29 10.02 -44.63
C GLU A 66 -45.71 9.38 -44.47
N ILE A 67 -46.66 9.74 -43.55
CA ILE A 67 -46.75 10.53 -42.27
C ILE A 67 -48.13 10.26 -41.58
N ASN A 68 -48.26 10.49 -40.26
CA ASN A 68 -49.50 10.78 -39.45
C ASN A 68 -50.60 9.74 -39.03
N ALA A 69 -51.08 9.98 -37.79
CA ALA A 69 -52.47 10.06 -37.30
C ALA A 69 -53.37 8.82 -36.98
N SER A 70 -53.47 8.56 -35.66
CA SER A 70 -54.71 8.56 -34.82
C SER A 70 -55.91 7.60 -35.03
N ASP A 71 -56.37 7.10 -33.88
CA ASP A 71 -57.77 6.95 -33.43
C ASP A 71 -58.67 5.76 -33.86
N THR A 72 -59.01 4.94 -32.84
CA THR A 72 -60.39 4.48 -32.50
C THR A 72 -61.05 3.39 -33.39
N VAL A 73 -61.99 2.52 -32.96
CA VAL A 73 -62.60 2.23 -31.63
C VAL A 73 -63.36 0.87 -31.67
N GLU A 74 -63.55 0.21 -30.52
CA GLU A 74 -64.56 -0.84 -30.22
C GLU A 74 -64.57 -2.14 -31.09
N GLU A 75 -65.27 -3.23 -30.75
CA GLU A 75 -66.17 -3.51 -29.62
C GLU A 75 -66.03 -4.96 -29.05
N ASN A 76 -66.98 -5.28 -28.16
CA ASN A 76 -67.32 -6.52 -27.43
C ASN A 76 -67.57 -7.74 -28.37
N SER A 77 -67.89 -8.97 -27.91
CA SER A 77 -68.64 -9.30 -26.70
C SER A 77 -68.59 -10.77 -26.21
N GLU A 78 -69.22 -10.97 -25.03
CA GLU A 78 -69.88 -12.20 -24.50
C GLU A 78 -69.01 -13.45 -24.21
N GLU A 79 -69.14 -14.17 -23.08
CA GLU A 79 -70.32 -14.83 -22.42
C GLU A 79 -70.80 -16.06 -23.23
N GLU A 80 -71.26 -17.20 -22.68
CA GLU A 80 -71.60 -17.71 -21.32
C GLU A 80 -70.80 -19.01 -21.03
N GLU A 81 -70.49 -19.44 -19.81
CA GLU A 81 -71.33 -20.03 -18.74
C GLU A 81 -72.15 -21.30 -19.11
N SER A 82 -71.70 -22.47 -18.63
CA SER A 82 -72.55 -23.61 -18.18
C SER A 82 -71.69 -24.56 -17.34
N HIS A 83 -71.99 -24.89 -16.08
CA HIS A 83 -73.17 -25.53 -15.44
C HIS A 83 -73.20 -27.07 -15.50
N GLU A 84 -73.40 -27.68 -14.33
CA GLU A 84 -73.95 -29.05 -14.08
C GLU A 84 -73.07 -30.27 -14.45
N LYS A 85 -73.10 -31.43 -13.77
CA LYS A 85 -73.88 -31.91 -12.58
C LYS A 85 -73.09 -33.03 -11.84
N GLU A 86 -73.34 -33.35 -10.54
CA GLU A 86 -74.16 -34.48 -10.01
C GLU A 86 -73.93 -35.85 -10.70
N GLU A 87 -73.87 -37.03 -10.04
CA GLU A 87 -74.20 -37.54 -8.67
C GLU A 87 -73.12 -38.61 -8.26
N VAL A 88 -72.68 -38.79 -6.99
CA VAL A 88 -73.26 -39.48 -5.80
C VAL A 88 -73.22 -41.04 -5.83
N VAL A 89 -73.31 -41.65 -4.63
CA VAL A 89 -73.48 -43.09 -4.27
C VAL A 89 -72.19 -43.90 -4.04
N SER A 90 -71.99 -44.61 -2.91
CA SER A 90 -72.52 -44.49 -1.52
C SER A 90 -71.64 -45.32 -0.53
N GLU A 91 -71.83 -45.10 0.79
CA GLU A 91 -71.82 -46.12 1.88
C GLU A 91 -70.53 -46.95 2.19
N SER A 92 -70.26 -47.41 3.43
CA SER A 92 -70.94 -47.24 4.74
C SER A 92 -70.09 -47.77 5.92
N ILE A 93 -70.17 -47.13 7.10
CA ILE A 93 -70.26 -47.74 8.47
C ILE A 93 -69.04 -48.57 8.97
N SER A 94 -68.60 -48.56 10.25
CA SER A 94 -69.12 -48.04 11.54
C SER A 94 -68.03 -47.42 12.44
N ASP A 95 -68.48 -46.64 13.42
CA ASP A 95 -68.15 -46.59 14.87
C ASP A 95 -67.15 -47.65 15.41
N GLN A 96 -66.39 -47.42 16.52
CA GLN A 96 -66.78 -46.68 17.73
C GLN A 96 -65.60 -46.21 18.63
N ASP A 97 -65.80 -45.10 19.37
CA ASP A 97 -65.15 -44.54 20.59
C ASP A 97 -63.72 -44.93 21.03
N VAL A 98 -62.88 -43.90 21.29
CA VAL A 98 -62.15 -43.66 22.59
C VAL A 98 -61.34 -42.34 22.56
N TYR A 99 -61.55 -41.50 23.59
CA TYR A 99 -60.81 -40.31 24.10
C TYR A 99 -59.63 -39.68 23.29
N SER A 100 -59.66 -38.34 23.17
CA SER A 100 -58.67 -37.52 22.45
C SER A 100 -57.53 -36.96 23.32
N LYS A 101 -56.66 -36.13 22.72
CA LYS A 101 -55.37 -35.68 23.31
C LYS A 101 -55.42 -34.30 23.99
N GLU A 102 -56.58 -33.66 24.03
CA GLU A 102 -56.73 -32.31 24.60
C GLU A 102 -56.53 -32.28 26.13
N ASP A 103 -57.00 -33.30 26.85
CA ASP A 103 -57.14 -33.32 28.32
C ASP A 103 -55.80 -33.28 29.10
N THR A 104 -54.68 -33.58 28.44
CA THR A 104 -53.33 -33.46 29.03
C THR A 104 -52.79 -32.03 28.94
N ARG A 105 -53.15 -31.30 27.89
CA ARG A 105 -52.51 -30.06 27.43
C ARG A 105 -52.77 -28.86 28.36
N GLU A 106 -53.91 -28.83 29.05
CA GLU A 106 -54.26 -27.72 29.93
C GLU A 106 -53.42 -27.70 31.23
N LYS A 107 -53.04 -28.87 31.77
CA LYS A 107 -52.25 -28.95 33.02
C LYS A 107 -50.84 -28.39 32.90
N ALA A 108 -50.18 -28.57 31.75
CA ALA A 108 -48.84 -28.03 31.54
C ALA A 108 -48.83 -26.49 31.41
N MET A 109 -49.97 -25.87 31.08
CA MET A 109 -50.10 -24.41 31.03
C MET A 109 -50.31 -23.77 32.41
N GLU A 110 -51.04 -24.45 33.30
CA GLU A 110 -51.41 -23.94 34.63
C GLU A 110 -50.18 -23.71 35.54
N MET A 111 -49.13 -24.54 35.40
CA MET A 111 -47.89 -24.42 36.19
C MET A 111 -46.96 -23.28 35.77
N MET A 112 -47.26 -22.52 34.70
CA MET A 112 -46.33 -21.53 34.13
C MET A 112 -46.50 -20.09 34.65
N GLU A 113 -47.56 -19.77 35.40
CA GLU A 113 -47.95 -18.36 35.66
C GLU A 113 -47.38 -17.75 36.96
N GLU A 114 -46.86 -18.55 37.89
CA GLU A 114 -46.66 -18.09 39.29
C GLU A 114 -45.32 -17.40 39.63
N ASN A 115 -44.33 -17.33 38.70
CA ASN A 115 -42.95 -16.97 39.07
C ASN A 115 -42.30 -15.84 38.23
N GLN A 116 -42.72 -14.58 38.45
CA GLN A 116 -41.97 -13.38 38.00
C GLN A 116 -42.00 -12.18 38.98
N VAL A 117 -41.39 -12.30 40.17
CA VAL A 117 -40.83 -11.12 40.87
C VAL A 117 -39.51 -11.43 41.60
N SER A 118 -38.47 -10.65 41.26
CA SER A 118 -37.39 -10.13 42.11
C SER A 118 -35.96 -10.32 41.56
N THR A 119 -35.06 -9.45 42.01
CA THR A 119 -33.71 -9.26 41.45
C THR A 119 -32.63 -9.57 42.48
N TYR A 120 -31.59 -10.33 42.10
CA TYR A 120 -30.25 -10.15 42.66
C TYR A 120 -29.15 -10.51 41.64
N SER A 121 -27.96 -9.95 41.86
CA SER A 121 -26.85 -9.89 40.89
C SER A 121 -25.79 -10.98 41.07
N ILE A 122 -25.24 -11.52 39.97
CA ILE A 122 -23.89 -12.15 39.93
C ILE A 122 -23.27 -12.02 38.52
N GLN A 123 -21.96 -12.23 38.45
CA GLN A 123 -21.04 -11.98 37.33
C GLN A 123 -21.49 -12.41 35.93
N THR A 124 -21.18 -11.57 34.93
CA THR A 124 -21.29 -11.91 33.50
C THR A 124 -20.26 -12.96 33.06
N ARG A 125 -20.69 -14.23 32.93
CA ARG A 125 -20.08 -15.16 31.96
C ARG A 125 -20.65 -14.86 30.57
N MET A 126 -19.85 -15.03 29.52
CA MET A 126 -20.41 -15.10 28.16
C MET A 126 -21.12 -16.45 27.98
N VAL A 127 -22.43 -16.38 27.79
CA VAL A 127 -23.28 -17.52 27.40
C VAL A 127 -22.86 -17.96 25.99
N SER A 128 -22.54 -19.24 25.78
CA SER A 128 -22.19 -19.74 24.45
C SER A 128 -23.43 -19.85 23.56
N LYS A 129 -23.25 -19.98 22.24
CA LYS A 129 -24.37 -20.27 21.32
C LYS A 129 -25.10 -21.56 21.71
N THR A 130 -24.37 -22.53 22.24
CA THR A 130 -24.88 -23.83 22.68
C THR A 130 -25.75 -23.69 23.93
N ASP A 131 -25.28 -22.93 24.93
CA ASP A 131 -26.06 -22.61 26.13
C ASP A 131 -27.33 -21.81 25.77
N ALA A 132 -27.22 -20.87 24.81
CA ALA A 132 -28.35 -20.09 24.33
C ALA A 132 -29.41 -20.94 23.60
N PHE A 133 -29.01 -21.97 22.86
CA PHE A 133 -29.95 -22.96 22.29
C PHE A 133 -30.64 -23.78 23.38
N ILE A 134 -29.86 -24.34 24.33
CA ILE A 134 -30.40 -25.13 25.45
C ILE A 134 -31.43 -24.31 26.23
N ASN A 135 -31.07 -23.09 26.63
CA ASN A 135 -31.95 -22.18 27.40
C ASN A 135 -33.19 -21.72 26.62
N ALA A 136 -33.16 -21.74 25.28
CA ALA A 136 -34.32 -21.37 24.45
C ALA A 136 -35.37 -22.48 24.35
N ILE A 137 -35.01 -23.74 24.65
CA ILE A 137 -35.93 -24.89 24.58
C ILE A 137 -36.14 -25.61 25.93
N SER A 138 -35.27 -25.40 26.93
CA SER A 138 -35.27 -26.16 28.18
C SER A 138 -36.59 -26.10 28.94
N ASN A 139 -37.19 -24.92 29.06
CA ASN A 139 -38.39 -24.75 29.90
C ASN A 139 -39.61 -25.47 29.29
N TYR A 140 -39.75 -25.40 27.96
CA TYR A 140 -40.75 -26.18 27.24
C TYR A 140 -40.45 -27.68 27.33
N ALA A 141 -39.19 -28.08 27.12
CA ALA A 141 -38.79 -29.48 27.13
C ALA A 141 -38.92 -30.16 28.51
N VAL A 142 -38.78 -29.42 29.62
CA VAL A 142 -39.07 -29.93 30.97
C VAL A 142 -40.57 -30.21 31.12
N ALA A 143 -41.42 -29.21 30.97
CA ALA A 143 -42.87 -29.34 31.18
C ALA A 143 -43.50 -30.41 30.26
N ILE A 144 -43.18 -30.38 28.97
CA ILE A 144 -43.70 -31.34 27.98
C ILE A 144 -43.20 -32.76 28.25
N ALA A 145 -41.94 -32.94 28.67
CA ALA A 145 -41.42 -34.25 29.03
C ALA A 145 -42.00 -34.76 30.36
N GLU A 146 -42.30 -33.89 31.32
CA GLU A 146 -42.94 -34.26 32.58
C GLU A 146 -44.39 -34.72 32.36
N GLU A 147 -45.19 -33.91 31.67
CA GLU A 147 -46.56 -34.21 31.23
C GLU A 147 -46.67 -35.56 30.51
N ASN A 148 -45.67 -35.89 29.68
CA ASN A 148 -45.62 -37.12 28.88
C ASN A 148 -44.81 -38.25 29.55
N ASN A 149 -44.32 -38.08 30.79
CA ASN A 149 -43.43 -39.03 31.49
C ASN A 149 -42.24 -39.53 30.64
N LEU A 150 -41.52 -38.59 30.01
CA LEU A 150 -40.30 -38.75 29.22
C LEU A 150 -39.09 -38.12 29.93
N TYR A 151 -37.89 -38.35 29.39
CA TYR A 151 -36.66 -37.66 29.80
C TYR A 151 -36.47 -36.35 29.02
N ALA A 152 -36.44 -35.21 29.73
CA ALA A 152 -36.19 -33.90 29.14
C ALA A 152 -34.76 -33.79 28.60
N SER A 153 -33.78 -34.45 29.25
CA SER A 153 -32.40 -34.51 28.77
C SER A 153 -32.30 -35.14 27.38
N VAL A 154 -33.07 -36.21 27.13
CA VAL A 154 -33.14 -36.90 25.83
C VAL A 154 -33.84 -36.02 24.79
N MET A 155 -34.93 -35.34 25.17
CA MET A 155 -35.64 -34.39 24.30
C MET A 155 -34.73 -33.23 23.85
N ILE A 156 -33.98 -32.61 24.78
CA ILE A 156 -33.04 -31.53 24.48
C ILE A 156 -31.84 -32.04 23.67
N ALA A 157 -31.33 -33.25 23.95
CA ALA A 157 -30.22 -33.84 23.22
C ALA A 157 -30.59 -34.25 21.78
N GLN A 158 -31.79 -34.82 21.57
CA GLN A 158 -32.30 -35.06 20.21
C GLN A 158 -32.56 -33.74 19.48
N ALA A 159 -33.16 -32.74 20.13
CA ALA A 159 -33.33 -31.43 19.52
C ALA A 159 -31.98 -30.84 19.09
N ALA A 160 -30.95 -30.91 19.93
CA ALA A 160 -29.60 -30.45 19.60
C ALA A 160 -28.96 -31.21 18.42
N LEU A 161 -29.12 -32.54 18.38
CA LEU A 161 -28.54 -33.39 17.34
C LEU A 161 -29.25 -33.24 15.99
N GLU A 162 -30.58 -33.36 15.96
CA GLU A 162 -31.40 -33.33 14.74
C GLU A 162 -31.45 -31.93 14.10
N SER A 163 -31.41 -30.86 14.90
CA SER A 163 -31.44 -29.47 14.41
C SER A 163 -30.05 -28.86 14.15
N ALA A 164 -28.97 -29.59 14.46
CA ALA A 164 -27.62 -29.03 14.56
C ALA A 164 -27.58 -27.74 15.41
N TRP A 165 -28.00 -27.84 16.68
CA TRP A 165 -28.08 -26.73 17.63
C TRP A 165 -28.93 -25.53 17.14
N GLY A 166 -30.05 -25.83 16.49
CA GLY A 166 -31.00 -24.84 15.95
C GLY A 166 -30.55 -24.16 14.66
N THR A 167 -29.46 -24.62 14.03
CA THR A 167 -28.89 -23.99 12.82
C THR A 167 -29.37 -24.61 11.50
N SER A 168 -29.97 -25.81 11.55
CA SER A 168 -30.64 -26.43 10.40
C SER A 168 -31.75 -25.54 9.84
N ILE A 169 -31.89 -25.49 8.51
CA ILE A 169 -32.95 -24.73 7.82
C ILE A 169 -34.38 -25.17 8.19
N LEU A 170 -34.55 -26.40 8.71
CA LEU A 170 -35.82 -26.85 9.28
C LEU A 170 -36.12 -26.22 10.65
N ALA A 171 -35.08 -26.02 11.47
CA ALA A 171 -35.20 -25.49 12.83
C ALA A 171 -35.20 -23.96 12.86
N TYR A 172 -34.55 -23.31 11.89
CA TYR A 172 -34.50 -21.85 11.83
C TYR A 172 -35.89 -21.23 11.58
N ASN A 173 -36.08 -19.97 12.00
CA ASN A 173 -37.27 -19.17 11.70
C ASN A 173 -37.39 -19.00 10.15
N PRO A 174 -38.54 -19.29 9.51
CA PRO A 174 -39.89 -19.43 10.09
C PRO A 174 -40.40 -20.88 10.16
N ASN A 175 -39.52 -21.88 10.25
CA ASN A 175 -39.88 -23.30 10.15
C ASN A 175 -39.97 -24.01 11.51
N PHE A 176 -39.09 -23.67 12.45
CA PHE A 176 -39.09 -24.09 13.87
C PHE A 176 -39.11 -25.62 14.15
N ASN A 177 -38.90 -26.47 13.15
CA ASN A 177 -38.92 -27.93 13.24
C ASN A 177 -37.56 -28.47 13.71
N LEU A 178 -37.47 -28.74 15.02
CA LEU A 178 -36.24 -29.19 15.69
C LEU A 178 -35.86 -30.65 15.37
N PHE A 179 -36.83 -31.48 15.01
CA PHE A 179 -36.71 -32.95 15.02
C PHE A 179 -36.87 -33.62 13.64
N GLY A 180 -36.90 -32.82 12.55
CA GLY A 180 -37.06 -33.32 11.19
C GLY A 180 -38.41 -34.00 10.91
N ILE A 181 -39.48 -33.63 11.63
CA ILE A 181 -40.77 -34.32 11.53
C ILE A 181 -41.43 -34.01 10.18
N LYS A 182 -41.84 -35.08 9.48
CA LYS A 182 -42.50 -35.02 8.16
C LYS A 182 -44.01 -34.82 8.27
N GLY A 183 -44.61 -34.31 7.20
CA GLY A 183 -46.04 -33.99 7.11
C GLY A 183 -46.31 -32.49 7.15
N SER A 184 -47.50 -32.12 7.59
CA SER A 184 -47.97 -30.73 7.74
C SER A 184 -48.38 -30.46 9.19
N TYR A 185 -48.29 -29.20 9.63
CA TYR A 185 -48.80 -28.76 10.94
C TYR A 185 -49.70 -27.55 10.72
N ASN A 186 -50.99 -27.66 11.08
CA ASN A 186 -52.03 -26.65 10.78
C ASN A 186 -52.01 -26.15 9.32
N GLY A 187 -51.82 -27.07 8.36
CA GLY A 187 -51.70 -26.78 6.93
C GLY A 187 -50.36 -26.19 6.47
N GLN A 188 -49.44 -25.87 7.40
CA GLN A 188 -48.11 -25.36 7.09
C GLN A 188 -47.11 -26.51 6.87
N THR A 189 -46.47 -26.49 5.70
CA THR A 189 -45.46 -27.48 5.28
C THR A 189 -44.27 -26.78 4.63
N PHE A 190 -43.06 -27.10 5.08
CA PHE A 190 -41.81 -26.72 4.42
C PHE A 190 -41.29 -27.92 3.61
N TYR A 191 -41.20 -27.79 2.29
CA TYR A 191 -40.73 -28.87 1.43
C TYR A 191 -39.22 -28.75 1.16
N LYS A 192 -38.47 -29.82 1.41
CA LYS A 192 -37.08 -29.96 0.94
C LYS A 192 -36.81 -31.38 0.44
N TYR A 193 -35.74 -31.52 -0.33
CA TYR A 193 -35.24 -32.84 -0.73
C TYR A 193 -34.57 -33.54 0.46
N THR A 194 -34.71 -34.86 0.52
CA THR A 194 -34.16 -35.71 1.58
C THR A 194 -33.87 -37.10 1.04
N LYS A 195 -32.84 -37.77 1.57
CA LYS A 195 -32.43 -39.12 1.16
C LYS A 195 -33.11 -40.16 2.05
N GLU A 196 -33.93 -41.02 1.47
CA GLU A 196 -34.55 -42.17 2.12
C GLU A 196 -33.88 -43.47 1.65
N TYR A 197 -33.89 -44.51 2.48
CA TYR A 197 -33.35 -45.82 2.11
C TYR A 197 -34.47 -46.87 2.03
N SER A 198 -34.61 -47.55 0.88
CA SER A 198 -35.44 -48.75 0.71
C SER A 198 -34.55 -49.99 0.56
N ASN A 199 -35.08 -51.17 0.91
CA ASN A 199 -34.35 -52.44 0.77
C ASN A 199 -34.34 -52.97 -0.68
N GLU A 200 -35.08 -52.34 -1.60
CA GLU A 200 -35.21 -52.77 -3.01
C GLU A 200 -34.47 -51.82 -3.97
N ASP A 201 -34.52 -50.51 -3.70
CA ASP A 201 -33.93 -49.45 -4.55
C ASP A 201 -32.68 -48.79 -3.93
N GLY A 202 -32.42 -49.02 -2.63
CA GLY A 202 -31.37 -48.35 -1.88
C GLY A 202 -31.69 -46.89 -1.55
N TRP A 203 -30.69 -46.00 -1.63
CA TRP A 203 -30.86 -44.58 -1.31
C TRP A 203 -31.53 -43.81 -2.46
N THR A 204 -32.76 -43.35 -2.23
CA THR A 204 -33.54 -42.51 -3.15
C THR A 204 -33.70 -41.10 -2.57
N THR A 205 -33.68 -40.07 -3.43
CA THR A 205 -33.92 -38.68 -3.00
C THR A 205 -35.37 -38.29 -3.30
N ILE A 206 -36.14 -37.94 -2.28
CA ILE A 206 -37.55 -37.53 -2.42
C ILE A 206 -37.77 -36.09 -1.93
N LYS A 207 -38.74 -35.40 -2.53
CA LYS A 207 -39.21 -34.09 -2.05
C LYS A 207 -40.18 -34.29 -0.88
N ALA A 208 -39.65 -34.42 0.33
CA ALA A 208 -40.48 -34.59 1.53
C ALA A 208 -41.04 -33.24 2.01
N GLY A 209 -42.32 -33.25 2.40
CA GLY A 209 -42.90 -32.20 3.22
C GLY A 209 -42.50 -32.40 4.67
N PHE A 210 -41.94 -31.37 5.29
CA PHE A 210 -41.65 -31.29 6.72
C PHE A 210 -42.63 -30.34 7.38
N LYS A 211 -43.05 -30.66 8.61
CA LYS A 211 -43.94 -29.80 9.39
C LYS A 211 -43.29 -28.43 9.60
N LYS A 212 -44.07 -27.36 9.49
CA LYS A 212 -43.65 -26.00 9.82
C LYS A 212 -44.48 -25.54 11.03
N TYR A 213 -43.81 -25.26 12.14
CA TYR A 213 -44.45 -24.95 13.41
C TYR A 213 -44.53 -23.42 13.65
N PRO A 214 -45.46 -22.92 14.46
CA PRO A 214 -45.48 -21.52 14.89
C PRO A 214 -44.26 -21.16 15.75
N SER A 215 -43.84 -22.04 16.66
CA SER A 215 -42.67 -21.88 17.52
C SER A 215 -41.98 -23.22 17.82
N TYR A 216 -40.94 -23.19 18.66
CA TYR A 216 -40.29 -24.40 19.16
C TYR A 216 -41.18 -25.21 20.13
N ALA A 217 -42.16 -24.59 20.80
CA ALA A 217 -43.04 -25.29 21.72
C ALA A 217 -43.89 -26.35 20.99
N GLU A 218 -44.52 -25.99 19.87
CA GLU A 218 -45.31 -26.94 19.08
C GLU A 218 -44.44 -28.05 18.47
N SER A 219 -43.18 -27.75 18.11
CA SER A 219 -42.23 -28.76 17.64
C SER A 219 -41.81 -29.75 18.74
N LEU A 220 -41.88 -29.36 20.01
CA LEU A 220 -41.59 -30.23 21.17
C LEU A 220 -42.82 -31.07 21.56
N ILE A 221 -44.01 -30.47 21.56
CA ILE A 221 -45.29 -31.18 21.80
C ILE A 221 -45.48 -32.29 20.76
N ASP A 222 -45.33 -31.98 19.47
CA ASP A 222 -45.50 -32.93 18.36
C ASP A 222 -44.44 -34.05 18.35
N TYR A 223 -43.27 -33.79 18.92
CA TYR A 223 -42.22 -34.80 19.17
C TYR A 223 -42.57 -35.70 20.38
N ALA A 224 -43.05 -35.14 21.49
CA ALA A 224 -43.45 -35.91 22.66
C ALA A 224 -44.64 -36.83 22.33
N ASP A 225 -45.63 -36.30 21.60
CA ASP A 225 -46.76 -37.08 21.08
C ASP A 225 -46.28 -38.23 20.17
N LYS A 226 -45.34 -37.99 19.26
CA LYS A 226 -44.72 -39.03 18.42
C LYS A 226 -44.05 -40.13 19.27
N LEU A 227 -43.47 -39.81 20.43
CA LEU A 227 -42.89 -40.82 21.34
C LEU A 227 -43.94 -41.54 22.20
N ARG A 228 -45.04 -40.89 22.61
CA ARG A 228 -46.11 -41.51 23.44
C ARG A 228 -47.15 -42.29 22.63
N ASN A 229 -47.49 -41.84 21.44
CA ASN A 229 -48.53 -42.43 20.59
C ASN A 229 -47.99 -43.10 19.32
N GLY A 230 -46.68 -43.03 19.07
CA GLY A 230 -46.01 -43.66 17.94
C GLY A 230 -46.24 -42.97 16.59
N PRO A 231 -45.56 -43.41 15.52
CA PRO A 231 -45.93 -43.06 14.15
C PRO A 231 -47.30 -43.66 13.81
N VAL A 232 -48.14 -42.92 13.06
CA VAL A 232 -49.49 -43.35 12.64
C VAL A 232 -49.51 -44.70 11.89
N SER A 233 -48.40 -45.09 11.28
CA SER A 233 -48.20 -46.37 10.58
C SER A 233 -47.72 -47.54 11.46
N MET A 234 -47.61 -47.37 12.78
CA MET A 234 -47.07 -48.37 13.70
C MET A 234 -47.89 -48.45 15.01
N SER A 235 -47.61 -49.44 15.86
CA SER A 235 -48.26 -49.56 17.16
C SER A 235 -47.90 -48.38 18.09
N LYS A 236 -48.86 -47.93 18.92
CA LYS A 236 -48.64 -46.90 19.96
C LYS A 236 -47.45 -47.23 20.87
N ASP A 237 -47.24 -48.53 21.12
CA ASP A 237 -46.15 -49.08 21.92
C ASP A 237 -44.73 -48.93 21.31
N TYR A 238 -44.58 -48.47 20.06
CA TYR A 238 -43.31 -48.60 19.31
C TYR A 238 -42.11 -47.95 20.02
N TYR A 239 -42.30 -46.78 20.62
CA TYR A 239 -41.27 -46.07 21.38
C TYR A 239 -41.38 -46.28 22.90
N LYS A 240 -42.13 -47.29 23.41
CA LYS A 240 -42.44 -47.36 24.85
C LYS A 240 -41.24 -47.48 25.78
N GLY A 241 -40.14 -48.07 25.34
CA GLY A 241 -38.86 -48.07 26.07
C GLY A 241 -38.12 -46.73 26.10
N THR A 242 -38.76 -45.63 25.70
CA THR A 242 -38.30 -44.25 25.93
C THR A 242 -39.02 -43.57 27.11
N TRP A 243 -40.12 -44.15 27.57
CA TRP A 243 -40.94 -43.62 28.65
C TRP A 243 -40.34 -43.98 30.01
N LYS A 244 -40.41 -43.07 30.99
CA LYS A 244 -39.82 -43.24 32.33
C LYS A 244 -40.39 -44.46 33.08
N GLU A 245 -41.61 -44.89 32.78
CA GLU A 245 -42.18 -46.13 33.34
C GLU A 245 -41.55 -47.44 32.79
N ASN A 246 -40.81 -47.38 31.67
CA ASN A 246 -40.18 -48.53 31.02
C ASN A 246 -38.64 -48.41 30.92
N ALA A 247 -38.09 -47.21 31.09
CA ALA A 247 -36.66 -46.90 31.02
C ALA A 247 -36.21 -46.30 32.35
N THR A 248 -35.36 -47.02 33.09
CA THR A 248 -34.92 -46.61 34.44
C THR A 248 -33.87 -45.50 34.44
N ALA A 249 -33.19 -45.28 33.31
CA ALA A 249 -32.31 -44.14 33.12
C ALA A 249 -32.35 -43.63 31.66
N TYR A 250 -31.88 -42.40 31.43
CA TYR A 250 -31.89 -41.80 30.10
C TYR A 250 -31.09 -42.63 29.07
N GLN A 251 -30.07 -43.38 29.51
CA GLN A 251 -29.27 -44.26 28.66
C GLN A 251 -30.07 -45.45 28.11
N ASP A 252 -31.11 -45.90 28.83
CA ASP A 252 -32.02 -46.95 28.36
C ASP A 252 -32.93 -46.37 27.26
N ALA A 253 -33.46 -45.16 27.48
CA ALA A 253 -34.28 -44.44 26.51
C ALA A 253 -33.51 -44.14 25.21
N THR A 254 -32.29 -43.59 25.29
CA THR A 254 -31.46 -43.36 24.09
C THR A 254 -31.12 -44.67 23.36
N LYS A 255 -30.83 -45.75 24.10
CA LYS A 255 -30.61 -47.09 23.55
C LYS A 255 -31.85 -47.70 22.89
N TRP A 256 -33.06 -47.34 23.33
CA TRP A 256 -34.30 -47.74 22.66
C TRP A 256 -34.51 -47.00 21.33
N LEU A 257 -34.06 -45.75 21.24
CA LEU A 257 -34.12 -44.91 20.04
C LEU A 257 -33.14 -45.36 18.94
N THR A 258 -31.97 -45.91 19.30
CA THR A 258 -31.04 -46.55 18.33
C THR A 258 -31.76 -47.65 17.54
N GLY A 259 -31.75 -47.54 16.21
CA GLY A 259 -32.41 -48.47 15.30
C GLY A 259 -33.94 -48.34 15.22
N ARG A 260 -34.55 -47.32 15.86
CA ARG A 260 -36.01 -47.07 15.82
C ARG A 260 -36.38 -45.63 15.48
N TYR A 261 -35.62 -44.66 15.99
CA TYR A 261 -35.77 -43.24 15.64
C TYR A 261 -34.81 -42.85 14.51
N ALA A 262 -33.55 -43.31 14.61
CA ALA A 262 -32.54 -43.24 13.58
C ALA A 262 -31.96 -44.63 13.32
N THR A 263 -31.55 -44.91 12.09
CA THR A 263 -30.89 -46.17 11.67
C THR A 263 -29.41 -46.22 12.04
N ASP A 264 -28.84 -45.12 12.54
CA ASP A 264 -27.46 -45.01 13.04
C ASP A 264 -27.22 -45.92 14.26
N PRO A 265 -26.29 -46.90 14.20
CA PRO A 265 -26.00 -47.79 15.32
C PRO A 265 -25.29 -47.10 16.50
N GLU A 266 -24.76 -45.88 16.33
CA GLU A 266 -24.12 -45.09 17.38
C GLU A 266 -25.03 -44.00 17.97
N TYR A 267 -26.31 -43.95 17.58
CA TYR A 267 -27.22 -42.85 17.91
C TYR A 267 -27.30 -42.56 19.41
N ASN A 268 -27.46 -43.60 20.24
CA ASN A 268 -27.42 -43.49 21.69
C ASN A 268 -26.07 -43.01 22.24
N THR A 269 -24.94 -43.38 21.62
CA THR A 269 -23.62 -42.89 22.02
C THR A 269 -23.51 -41.38 21.79
N LYS A 270 -24.02 -40.89 20.65
CA LYS A 270 -24.06 -39.47 20.30
C LYS A 270 -24.96 -38.67 21.25
N LEU A 271 -26.17 -39.17 21.54
CA LEU A 271 -27.08 -38.55 22.51
C LEU A 271 -26.53 -38.56 23.94
N ASN A 272 -26.00 -39.69 24.42
CA ASN A 272 -25.42 -39.79 25.76
C ASN A 272 -24.17 -38.89 25.92
N SER A 273 -23.40 -38.69 24.85
CA SER A 273 -22.30 -37.73 24.81
C SER A 273 -22.80 -36.28 24.95
N ILE A 274 -23.89 -35.91 24.27
CA ILE A 274 -24.50 -34.58 24.42
C ILE A 274 -25.05 -34.38 25.85
N ILE A 275 -25.81 -35.35 26.38
CA ILE A 275 -26.42 -35.28 27.72
C ILE A 275 -25.35 -35.09 28.80
N SER A 276 -24.25 -35.84 28.72
CA SER A 276 -23.15 -35.75 29.69
C SER A 276 -22.26 -34.51 29.49
N THR A 277 -22.02 -34.06 28.26
CA THR A 277 -21.18 -32.88 27.98
C THR A 277 -21.82 -31.58 28.47
N TYR A 278 -23.16 -31.48 28.40
CA TYR A 278 -23.90 -30.26 28.74
C TYR A 278 -24.73 -30.38 30.03
N ASP A 279 -24.53 -31.46 30.80
CA ASP A 279 -25.23 -31.75 32.05
C ASP A 279 -26.77 -31.65 31.92
N LEU A 280 -27.32 -32.26 30.87
CA LEU A 280 -28.76 -32.13 30.58
C LEU A 280 -29.63 -32.90 31.59
N THR A 281 -29.04 -33.82 32.37
CA THR A 281 -29.72 -34.55 33.46
C THR A 281 -30.31 -33.66 34.54
N ARG A 282 -29.84 -32.42 34.70
CA ARG A 282 -30.46 -31.44 35.62
C ARG A 282 -31.91 -31.09 35.27
N PHE A 283 -32.36 -31.41 34.05
CA PHE A 283 -33.71 -31.19 33.56
C PHE A 283 -34.64 -32.41 33.75
N ASP A 284 -34.12 -33.56 34.22
CA ASP A 284 -34.91 -34.80 34.37
C ASP A 284 -35.58 -34.97 35.75
N GLN A 285 -35.19 -34.18 36.75
CA GLN A 285 -35.66 -34.27 38.14
C GLN A 285 -36.70 -33.18 38.44
N MET A 286 -37.82 -33.58 39.03
CA MET A 286 -38.86 -32.65 39.51
C MET A 286 -38.36 -31.86 40.73
N PRO A 287 -38.82 -30.61 40.93
CA PRO A 287 -38.75 -29.97 42.24
C PRO A 287 -39.68 -30.72 43.21
N THR A 288 -39.15 -31.24 44.31
CA THR A 288 -39.98 -31.74 45.41
C THR A 288 -40.40 -30.58 46.31
N GLU A 289 -41.69 -30.30 46.42
CA GLU A 289 -42.21 -29.46 47.49
C GLU A 289 -42.05 -30.15 48.85
N GLU A 290 -41.57 -29.41 49.85
CA GLU A 290 -41.72 -29.79 51.26
C GLU A 290 -42.63 -28.77 51.96
N ASN A 291 -43.86 -29.21 52.25
CA ASN A 291 -44.78 -28.69 53.27
C ASN A 291 -45.29 -27.24 53.13
N ASP A 292 -46.56 -27.09 52.76
CA ASP A 292 -47.59 -26.90 53.79
C ASP A 292 -48.93 -27.58 53.38
N THR A 293 -49.86 -27.74 54.32
CA THR A 293 -51.08 -28.55 54.14
C THR A 293 -52.37 -27.78 54.36
N SER A 294 -53.34 -27.86 53.44
CA SER A 294 -54.79 -27.86 53.81
C SER A 294 -55.75 -28.32 52.69
N ASP A 295 -56.62 -29.25 53.07
CA ASP A 295 -57.99 -29.54 52.62
C ASP A 295 -58.40 -29.57 51.13
N ASN A 296 -58.74 -30.79 50.70
CA ASN A 296 -59.65 -31.07 49.59
C ASN A 296 -61.09 -30.59 49.90
N ASN A 297 -61.78 -30.06 48.89
CA ASN A 297 -63.04 -30.70 48.47
C ASN A 297 -63.47 -30.37 47.04
N LEU A 298 -64.29 -31.25 46.46
CA LEU A 298 -64.67 -31.27 45.05
C LEU A 298 -66.08 -30.71 44.78
N GLN A 299 -66.25 -30.23 43.55
CA GLN A 299 -67.51 -30.11 42.79
C GLN A 299 -68.62 -29.18 43.33
N ASN A 300 -69.02 -28.20 42.50
CA ASN A 300 -70.27 -28.29 41.73
C ASN A 300 -70.42 -27.16 40.68
N ASN A 301 -71.35 -27.36 39.73
CA ASN A 301 -71.88 -26.42 38.73
C ASN A 301 -70.95 -25.91 37.60
N LEU A 302 -71.18 -26.47 36.40
CA LEU A 302 -71.19 -25.70 35.15
C LEU A 302 -72.47 -24.85 35.09
N GLU A 303 -72.37 -23.54 34.81
CA GLU A 303 -73.09 -22.87 33.70
C GLU A 303 -72.89 -21.34 33.64
N SER A 304 -72.84 -20.84 32.40
CA SER A 304 -73.18 -19.47 31.95
C SER A 304 -72.17 -18.29 32.00
N THR A 305 -72.24 -17.51 30.90
CA THR A 305 -72.03 -16.04 30.79
C THR A 305 -70.65 -15.50 30.37
N TYR A 306 -70.68 -14.56 29.41
CA TYR A 306 -69.56 -13.74 28.91
C TYR A 306 -68.76 -13.06 30.04
N SER A 307 -67.42 -13.12 29.98
CA SER A 307 -66.54 -12.75 31.11
C SER A 307 -65.48 -11.68 30.82
N ASP A 308 -65.13 -11.40 29.56
CA ASP A 308 -64.04 -10.49 29.18
C ASP A 308 -64.45 -9.00 29.20
N GLU A 309 -64.79 -8.50 30.38
CA GLU A 309 -65.03 -7.07 30.61
C GLU A 309 -63.77 -6.22 30.37
N VAL A 310 -63.97 -4.98 29.89
CA VAL A 310 -62.88 -4.02 29.68
C VAL A 310 -62.60 -3.28 31.00
N ILE A 311 -61.44 -3.57 31.62
CA ILE A 311 -61.02 -2.96 32.88
C ILE A 311 -60.53 -1.52 32.66
N THR A 312 -59.76 -1.27 31.59
CA THR A 312 -59.25 0.07 31.27
C THR A 312 -59.42 0.40 29.79
N THR A 313 -59.61 1.69 29.51
CA THR A 313 -59.54 2.27 28.15
C THR A 313 -58.57 3.45 28.19
N SER A 314 -57.56 3.44 27.33
CA SER A 314 -56.56 4.49 27.18
C SER A 314 -56.66 5.11 25.78
N SER A 315 -56.71 6.43 25.68
CA SER A 315 -56.51 7.10 24.38
C SER A 315 -55.02 7.19 24.11
N VAL A 316 -54.60 6.78 22.92
CA VAL A 316 -53.20 6.77 22.48
C VAL A 316 -53.08 7.35 21.07
N ASN A 317 -51.87 7.65 20.60
CA ASN A 317 -51.65 7.99 19.20
C ASN A 317 -50.22 7.59 18.81
N TYR A 318 -50.08 6.42 18.20
CA TYR A 318 -48.80 5.95 17.66
C TYR A 318 -48.99 5.15 16.38
N ARG A 319 -47.90 5.02 15.62
CA ARG A 319 -47.85 4.31 14.34
C ARG A 319 -47.24 2.92 14.55
N ALA A 320 -47.86 1.91 13.95
CA ALA A 320 -47.45 0.51 14.04
C ALA A 320 -47.67 -0.19 12.68
N TYR A 321 -47.24 -1.44 12.56
CA TYR A 321 -47.59 -2.31 11.46
C TYR A 321 -48.00 -3.71 11.96
N ILE A 322 -48.91 -4.36 11.24
CA ILE A 322 -49.51 -5.64 11.64
C ILE A 322 -48.58 -6.80 11.31
N THR A 323 -48.31 -7.66 12.29
CA THR A 323 -47.37 -8.80 12.17
C THR A 323 -48.00 -10.11 11.73
N GLY A 324 -49.33 -10.17 11.56
CA GLY A 324 -50.05 -11.27 10.89
C GLY A 324 -50.20 -12.55 11.72
N ASP A 325 -50.01 -12.45 13.03
CA ASP A 325 -49.83 -13.50 14.03
C ASP A 325 -50.95 -13.52 15.10
N THR A 326 -52.10 -12.89 14.83
CA THR A 326 -53.23 -12.78 15.76
C THR A 326 -54.59 -13.07 15.11
N ASP A 327 -55.52 -13.63 15.90
CA ASP A 327 -56.80 -14.25 15.48
C ASP A 327 -57.76 -13.43 14.60
N GLY A 328 -57.61 -12.10 14.54
CA GLY A 328 -58.50 -11.26 13.74
C GLY A 328 -58.48 -9.77 14.13
N ILE A 329 -59.18 -8.99 13.33
CA ILE A 329 -59.55 -7.60 13.61
C ILE A 329 -61.04 -7.58 13.92
N TYR A 330 -61.44 -7.01 15.06
CA TYR A 330 -62.78 -7.14 15.64
C TYR A 330 -63.49 -5.78 15.80
N SER A 331 -64.83 -5.76 15.87
CA SER A 331 -65.61 -4.53 16.13
C SER A 331 -65.44 -3.99 17.56
N ALA A 332 -65.16 -4.87 18.51
CA ALA A 332 -64.79 -4.60 19.90
C ALA A 332 -63.74 -5.64 20.35
N PRO A 333 -63.01 -5.46 21.48
CA PRO A 333 -62.08 -6.49 22.00
C PRO A 333 -62.72 -7.88 22.04
N LYS A 334 -62.01 -8.93 21.61
CA LYS A 334 -62.53 -10.30 21.50
C LYS A 334 -63.22 -10.73 22.81
N ASN A 335 -64.31 -11.50 22.68
CA ASN A 335 -65.18 -11.97 23.77
C ASN A 335 -65.97 -10.90 24.55
N THR A 336 -65.78 -9.60 24.30
CA THR A 336 -66.71 -8.56 24.83
C THR A 336 -68.11 -8.71 24.22
N LYS A 337 -69.13 -8.21 24.93
CA LYS A 337 -70.55 -8.29 24.56
C LYS A 337 -70.89 -7.85 23.12
N ASP A 338 -70.14 -6.89 22.57
CA ASP A 338 -70.37 -6.29 21.24
C ASP A 338 -69.33 -6.76 20.17
N SER A 339 -68.49 -7.73 20.51
CA SER A 339 -67.40 -8.23 19.65
C SER A 339 -67.90 -9.13 18.53
N LYS A 340 -67.66 -8.70 17.28
CA LYS A 340 -67.76 -9.50 16.06
C LYS A 340 -66.44 -9.43 15.31
N VAL A 341 -66.07 -10.49 14.59
CA VAL A 341 -64.93 -10.45 13.65
C VAL A 341 -65.30 -9.49 12.50
N ASN A 342 -64.42 -8.54 12.18
CA ASN A 342 -64.55 -7.68 11.00
C ASN A 342 -63.81 -8.28 9.79
N THR A 343 -62.56 -8.73 9.99
CA THR A 343 -61.71 -9.39 8.98
C THR A 343 -60.50 -10.07 9.65
N THR A 344 -59.71 -10.82 8.86
CA THR A 344 -58.46 -11.46 9.26
C THR A 344 -57.27 -10.47 9.22
N THR A 345 -56.32 -10.66 10.12
CA THR A 345 -55.07 -9.86 10.19
C THR A 345 -54.14 -10.12 9.00
N LEU A 346 -54.30 -11.26 8.31
CA LEU A 346 -53.46 -11.67 7.19
C LEU A 346 -53.63 -10.78 5.95
N GLU A 347 -54.84 -10.26 5.72
CA GLU A 347 -55.16 -9.29 4.64
C GLU A 347 -54.40 -7.96 4.83
N TYR A 348 -54.12 -7.60 6.09
CA TYR A 348 -53.46 -6.36 6.50
C TYR A 348 -52.02 -6.58 6.96
N PHE A 349 -51.44 -7.76 6.71
CA PHE A 349 -50.05 -8.06 7.05
C PHE A 349 -49.09 -7.00 6.49
N ASN A 350 -48.18 -6.51 7.33
CA ASN A 350 -47.20 -5.48 7.01
C ASN A 350 -47.79 -4.12 6.57
N LYS A 351 -49.10 -3.86 6.77
CA LYS A 351 -49.70 -2.53 6.54
C LYS A 351 -49.46 -1.59 7.73
N ASN A 352 -49.15 -0.33 7.43
CA ASN A 352 -48.97 0.72 8.44
C ASN A 352 -50.33 1.20 8.97
N VAL A 353 -50.53 1.16 10.28
CA VAL A 353 -51.75 1.59 10.97
C VAL A 353 -51.44 2.61 12.06
N THR A 354 -52.40 3.49 12.36
CA THR A 354 -52.35 4.33 13.57
C THR A 354 -53.21 3.70 14.64
N VAL A 355 -52.64 3.41 15.81
CA VAL A 355 -53.39 3.02 17.00
C VAL A 355 -53.89 4.28 17.70
N THR A 356 -55.20 4.36 17.93
CA THR A 356 -55.88 5.54 18.50
C THR A 356 -56.44 5.31 19.89
N GLN A 357 -56.68 4.05 20.27
CA GLN A 357 -57.10 3.65 21.61
C GLN A 357 -56.51 2.29 21.97
N GLU A 358 -56.33 2.04 23.25
CA GLU A 358 -56.05 0.72 23.82
C GLU A 358 -57.13 0.37 24.86
N LYS A 359 -57.46 -0.93 24.96
CA LYS A 359 -58.38 -1.48 25.96
C LYS A 359 -57.79 -2.72 26.60
N LYS A 360 -57.68 -2.75 27.92
CA LYS A 360 -57.27 -3.96 28.65
C LYS A 360 -58.50 -4.75 29.07
N THR A 361 -58.62 -6.00 28.63
CA THR A 361 -59.70 -6.93 29.03
C THR A 361 -59.34 -7.67 30.31
N LYS A 362 -60.34 -8.29 30.95
CA LYS A 362 -60.20 -8.96 32.25
C LYS A 362 -59.21 -10.13 32.24
N ASN A 363 -59.13 -10.87 31.13
CA ASN A 363 -58.08 -11.85 30.80
C ASN A 363 -56.65 -11.29 30.63
N GLY A 364 -56.41 -10.02 30.94
CA GLY A 364 -55.07 -9.41 30.87
C GLY A 364 -54.64 -8.92 29.48
N LEU A 365 -55.29 -9.36 28.39
CA LEU A 365 -54.95 -8.96 27.03
C LEU A 365 -55.19 -7.46 26.80
N THR A 366 -54.41 -6.87 25.90
CA THR A 366 -54.51 -5.45 25.54
C THR A 366 -54.84 -5.30 24.07
N TRP A 367 -56.03 -4.80 23.78
CA TRP A 367 -56.56 -4.64 22.43
C TRP A 367 -56.30 -3.22 21.93
N ALA A 368 -55.78 -3.10 20.71
CA ALA A 368 -55.42 -1.85 20.05
C ALA A 368 -56.43 -1.49 18.94
N LEU A 369 -57.03 -0.31 19.01
CA LEU A 369 -57.92 0.21 17.98
C LEU A 369 -57.11 0.77 16.82
N ILE A 370 -57.07 0.04 15.72
CA ILE A 370 -56.30 0.36 14.52
C ILE A 370 -57.12 1.11 13.47
N THR A 371 -56.48 2.12 12.90
CA THR A 371 -56.97 2.91 11.78
C THR A 371 -55.99 2.85 10.60
N LEU A 372 -56.51 2.73 9.39
CA LEU A 372 -55.76 2.74 8.13
C LEU A 372 -56.35 3.84 7.24
N ASP A 373 -55.49 4.75 6.75
CA ASP A 373 -55.86 5.88 5.89
C ASP A 373 -57.05 6.72 6.42
N GLY A 374 -57.13 6.86 7.76
CA GLY A 374 -58.19 7.59 8.47
C GLY A 374 -59.47 6.78 8.73
N LYS A 375 -59.62 5.61 8.11
CA LYS A 375 -60.74 4.68 8.36
C LYS A 375 -60.41 3.74 9.52
N GLN A 376 -61.35 3.57 10.44
CA GLN A 376 -61.24 2.58 11.52
C GLN A 376 -61.42 1.16 10.96
N LEU A 377 -60.46 0.26 11.22
CA LEU A 377 -60.54 -1.15 10.84
C LEU A 377 -61.15 -2.00 11.97
N GLY A 378 -60.75 -1.74 13.21
CA GLY A 378 -61.24 -2.44 14.40
C GLY A 378 -60.20 -2.59 15.49
N TRP A 379 -60.46 -3.48 16.43
CA TRP A 379 -59.58 -3.86 17.53
C TRP A 379 -58.80 -5.12 17.15
N ILE A 380 -57.48 -5.05 17.19
CA ILE A 380 -56.55 -6.20 17.09
C ILE A 380 -55.92 -6.42 18.47
N ASP A 381 -55.45 -7.63 18.79
CA ASP A 381 -54.56 -7.78 19.95
C ASP A 381 -53.26 -7.01 19.68
N LYS A 382 -52.81 -6.22 20.66
CA LYS A 382 -51.60 -5.41 20.58
C LYS A 382 -50.34 -6.26 20.44
N SER A 383 -50.39 -7.55 20.79
CA SER A 383 -49.32 -8.51 20.47
C SER A 383 -49.01 -8.56 18.96
N GLY A 384 -50.05 -8.51 18.12
CA GLY A 384 -49.96 -8.54 16.65
C GLY A 384 -49.60 -7.21 15.98
N LEU A 385 -49.00 -6.28 16.73
CA LEU A 385 -48.59 -4.95 16.27
C LEU A 385 -47.14 -4.63 16.63
N SER A 386 -46.28 -4.51 15.63
CA SER A 386 -44.95 -3.93 15.81
C SER A 386 -45.02 -2.39 15.75
N VAL A 387 -44.68 -1.74 16.86
CA VAL A 387 -44.71 -0.28 17.01
C VAL A 387 -43.45 0.38 16.42
N TYR A 388 -43.60 1.47 15.68
CA TYR A 388 -42.46 2.25 15.19
C TYR A 388 -41.83 3.10 16.32
N GLU A 389 -40.50 3.14 16.34
CA GLU A 389 -39.71 4.02 17.23
C GLU A 389 -40.14 5.48 17.07
N GLN A 390 -40.41 6.15 18.18
CA GLN A 390 -40.87 7.54 18.18
C GLN A 390 -39.68 8.50 18.18
N ILE A 391 -39.78 9.55 17.37
CA ILE A 391 -38.79 10.64 17.33
C ILE A 391 -39.09 11.61 18.47
N ILE A 392 -38.21 11.67 19.46
CA ILE A 392 -38.33 12.53 20.65
C ILE A 392 -37.85 13.96 20.32
N SER A 393 -36.78 14.09 19.53
CA SER A 393 -36.30 15.39 19.05
C SER A 393 -35.40 15.28 17.82
N GLU A 394 -35.37 16.34 17.02
CA GLU A 394 -34.38 16.57 15.95
C GLU A 394 -33.68 17.92 16.20
N LYS A 395 -32.37 17.98 15.94
CA LYS A 395 -31.59 19.22 15.90
C LYS A 395 -30.55 19.17 14.79
N SER A 396 -30.20 20.32 14.21
CA SER A 396 -28.94 20.41 13.47
C SER A 396 -27.78 20.43 14.46
N ASN A 397 -26.79 19.58 14.22
CA ASN A 397 -25.59 19.48 15.04
C ASN A 397 -24.41 19.16 14.11
N LYS A 398 -23.32 19.94 14.22
CA LYS A 398 -22.18 19.84 13.32
C LYS A 398 -20.94 19.38 14.07
N PHE A 399 -20.41 18.25 13.65
CA PHE A 399 -19.13 17.70 14.10
C PHE A 399 -18.53 16.77 13.05
N VAL A 400 -17.27 16.41 13.24
CA VAL A 400 -16.60 15.35 12.49
C VAL A 400 -16.36 14.18 13.43
N ALA A 401 -16.48 12.96 12.92
CA ALA A 401 -16.24 11.73 13.67
C ALA A 401 -15.64 10.65 12.78
N ILE A 402 -15.11 9.59 13.40
CA ILE A 402 -14.62 8.39 12.72
C ILE A 402 -15.57 7.23 13.04
N VAL A 403 -16.02 6.46 12.06
CA VAL A 403 -16.83 5.27 12.32
C VAL A 403 -15.95 4.19 12.98
N LYS A 404 -16.30 3.74 14.19
CA LYS A 404 -15.53 2.72 14.94
C LYS A 404 -16.27 1.42 15.19
N ARG A 405 -17.60 1.41 15.10
CA ARG A 405 -18.42 0.19 15.24
C ARG A 405 -19.01 -0.20 13.89
N GLY A 406 -18.66 -1.38 13.39
CA GLY A 406 -19.05 -1.88 12.07
C GLY A 406 -20.36 -2.69 12.02
N THR A 407 -21.01 -2.92 13.16
CA THR A 407 -22.18 -3.81 13.26
C THR A 407 -23.50 -3.16 12.92
N ASP A 408 -23.57 -1.83 13.04
CA ASP A 408 -24.76 -1.00 12.90
C ASP A 408 -25.26 -0.94 11.46
N ASN A 409 -26.57 -0.71 11.29
CA ASN A 409 -27.14 -0.42 9.99
C ASN A 409 -27.08 1.09 9.71
N ILE A 410 -26.84 1.45 8.46
CA ILE A 410 -27.05 2.81 7.93
C ILE A 410 -28.38 2.79 7.18
N GLY A 411 -29.26 3.77 7.42
CA GLY A 411 -30.59 3.83 6.82
C GLY A 411 -30.99 5.20 6.30
N THR A 412 -32.09 5.24 5.55
CA THR A 412 -32.74 6.47 5.05
C THR A 412 -33.28 7.36 6.18
N ARG A 413 -33.54 6.78 7.35
CA ARG A 413 -34.06 7.38 8.58
C ARG A 413 -33.42 6.69 9.79
N PRO A 414 -33.55 7.21 11.02
CA PRO A 414 -33.16 6.49 12.24
C PRO A 414 -33.78 5.07 12.31
N TYR A 415 -33.03 4.10 12.83
CA TYR A 415 -33.44 2.70 12.85
C TYR A 415 -34.74 2.50 13.65
N GLY A 416 -35.66 1.70 13.11
CA GLY A 416 -36.96 1.39 13.71
C GLY A 416 -38.05 2.47 13.56
N THR A 417 -37.74 3.64 12.99
CA THR A 417 -38.75 4.68 12.73
C THR A 417 -39.60 4.37 11.49
N GLU A 418 -40.81 4.94 11.40
CA GLU A 418 -41.66 4.77 10.22
C GLU A 418 -40.96 5.23 8.93
N GLY A 419 -41.04 4.41 7.88
CA GLY A 419 -40.37 4.65 6.60
C GLY A 419 -38.86 4.34 6.59
N TYR A 420 -38.30 3.76 7.66
CA TYR A 420 -36.92 3.27 7.66
C TYR A 420 -36.69 2.25 6.53
N LYS A 421 -35.72 2.54 5.67
CA LYS A 421 -35.13 1.57 4.74
C LYS A 421 -33.63 1.48 5.03
N LYS A 422 -33.12 0.26 5.14
CA LYS A 422 -31.68 0.01 5.24
C LYS A 422 -31.01 0.37 3.92
N ILE A 423 -29.92 1.13 3.99
CA ILE A 423 -29.01 1.39 2.89
C ILE A 423 -27.91 0.33 2.93
N GLU A 424 -27.16 0.25 4.03
CA GLU A 424 -26.03 -0.68 4.19
C GLU A 424 -25.65 -0.90 5.68
N LYS A 425 -24.42 -1.35 5.96
CA LYS A 425 -23.86 -1.43 7.32
C LYS A 425 -22.71 -0.44 7.50
N SER A 426 -22.52 0.04 8.73
CA SER A 426 -21.40 0.91 9.10
C SER A 426 -20.02 0.27 8.87
N SER A 427 -19.93 -1.05 8.74
CA SER A 427 -18.72 -1.77 8.29
C SER A 427 -18.16 -1.26 6.95
N ALA A 428 -19.00 -0.77 6.04
CA ALA A 428 -18.58 -0.22 4.75
C ALA A 428 -17.74 1.08 4.89
N TYR A 429 -17.84 1.73 6.05
CA TYR A 429 -17.16 3.00 6.38
C TYR A 429 -16.24 2.85 7.60
N LEU A 430 -15.83 1.64 7.97
CA LEU A 430 -15.11 1.40 9.21
C LEU A 430 -13.71 2.06 9.20
N ASN A 431 -13.47 2.96 10.15
CA ASN A 431 -12.36 3.92 10.24
C ASN A 431 -12.40 5.09 9.24
N GLU A 432 -13.44 5.22 8.41
CA GLU A 432 -13.65 6.41 7.58
C GLU A 432 -14.09 7.61 8.43
N GLN A 433 -13.70 8.79 7.97
CA GLN A 433 -14.04 10.08 8.60
C GLN A 433 -15.31 10.66 7.98
N VAL A 434 -16.35 10.82 8.79
CA VAL A 434 -17.67 11.32 8.39
C VAL A 434 -17.94 12.71 8.97
N ASN A 435 -18.63 13.55 8.20
CA ASN A 435 -19.22 14.79 8.69
C ASN A 435 -20.64 14.49 9.21
N VAL A 436 -21.02 15.02 10.37
CA VAL A 436 -22.40 14.99 10.87
C VAL A 436 -23.06 16.36 10.68
N SER A 437 -24.33 16.36 10.24
CA SER A 437 -25.12 17.58 9.98
C SER A 437 -26.38 17.71 10.85
N LYS A 438 -26.94 16.57 11.31
CA LYS A 438 -28.15 16.46 12.10
C LYS A 438 -28.04 15.34 13.13
N GLU A 439 -28.82 15.47 14.19
CA GLU A 439 -28.97 14.51 15.28
C GLU A 439 -30.46 14.34 15.62
N ILE A 440 -30.94 13.09 15.67
CA ILE A 440 -32.28 12.71 16.10
C ILE A 440 -32.17 11.80 17.32
N LYS A 441 -32.96 12.07 18.36
CA LYS A 441 -33.14 11.16 19.49
C LYS A 441 -34.46 10.40 19.33
N THR A 442 -34.42 9.08 19.47
CA THR A 442 -35.61 8.22 19.60
C THR A 442 -35.75 7.69 21.03
N SER A 443 -36.82 6.93 21.28
CA SER A 443 -37.00 6.07 22.46
C SER A 443 -35.77 5.22 22.78
N ARG A 444 -35.16 4.60 21.76
CA ARG A 444 -34.05 3.64 21.89
C ARG A 444 -32.64 4.24 21.89
N SER A 445 -32.36 5.23 21.04
CA SER A 445 -30.99 5.75 20.88
C SER A 445 -30.94 7.15 20.27
N THR A 446 -29.73 7.69 20.13
CA THR A 446 -29.46 8.90 19.35
C THR A 446 -28.85 8.49 18.02
N TYR A 447 -29.46 8.91 16.92
CA TYR A 447 -29.01 8.66 15.56
C TYR A 447 -28.54 9.97 14.93
N VAL A 448 -27.57 9.88 14.03
CA VAL A 448 -26.91 11.03 13.40
C VAL A 448 -26.81 10.84 11.89
N LEU A 449 -27.01 11.93 11.16
CA LEU A 449 -26.95 11.95 9.70
C LEU A 449 -25.51 12.17 9.25
N ILE A 450 -24.90 11.14 8.68
CA ILE A 450 -23.51 11.13 8.22
C ILE A 450 -23.39 11.43 6.73
N SER A 451 -22.32 12.14 6.36
CA SER A 451 -21.95 12.46 4.97
C SER A 451 -20.44 12.36 4.76
N ILE A 452 -20.04 12.08 3.51
CA ILE A 452 -18.63 12.02 3.07
C ILE A 452 -18.46 12.99 1.90
N GLY A 453 -17.58 13.98 2.08
CA GLY A 453 -17.55 15.14 1.20
C GLY A 453 -18.91 15.84 1.19
N ASN A 454 -19.48 16.02 -0.01
CA ASN A 454 -20.82 16.58 -0.21
C ASN A 454 -21.92 15.50 -0.35
N LYS A 455 -21.58 14.20 -0.27
CA LYS A 455 -22.55 13.10 -0.43
C LYS A 455 -23.11 12.70 0.94
N GLU A 456 -24.42 12.80 1.11
CA GLU A 456 -25.13 12.20 2.25
C GLU A 456 -25.09 10.67 2.15
N ILE A 457 -24.81 10.00 3.28
CA ILE A 457 -24.65 8.54 3.36
C ILE A 457 -25.84 7.91 4.08
N GLY A 458 -26.37 8.57 5.11
CA GLY A 458 -27.59 8.16 5.81
C GLY A 458 -27.51 8.32 7.33
N TRP A 459 -28.50 7.78 8.04
CA TRP A 459 -28.58 7.80 9.49
C TRP A 459 -27.91 6.57 10.10
N VAL A 460 -27.06 6.79 11.10
CA VAL A 460 -26.38 5.75 11.89
C VAL A 460 -26.49 6.05 13.39
N ASP A 461 -26.36 5.03 14.24
CA ASP A 461 -26.33 5.22 15.70
C ASP A 461 -25.12 6.06 16.13
N LYS A 462 -25.30 7.10 16.96
CA LYS A 462 -24.23 8.03 17.37
C LYS A 462 -23.10 7.32 18.11
N ASN A 463 -23.39 6.21 18.81
CA ASN A 463 -22.39 5.42 19.53
C ASN A 463 -21.56 4.51 18.60
N ALA A 464 -21.88 4.44 17.29
CA ALA A 464 -21.02 3.82 16.29
C ALA A 464 -19.84 4.72 15.88
N LEU A 465 -19.88 6.00 16.27
CA LEU A 465 -18.93 7.04 15.90
C LEU A 465 -18.03 7.44 17.08
N ASP A 466 -16.77 7.69 16.79
CA ASP A 466 -15.78 8.26 17.70
C ASP A 466 -15.55 9.73 17.32
N ILE A 467 -16.06 10.63 18.16
CA ILE A 467 -16.27 12.06 17.83
C ILE A 467 -15.01 12.88 18.09
N GLU A 468 -14.74 13.89 17.25
CA GLU A 468 -13.60 14.79 17.43
C GLU A 468 -13.77 15.68 18.68
N THR A 469 -12.83 15.58 19.62
CA THR A 469 -12.86 16.27 20.92
C THR A 469 -11.56 17.03 21.20
N VAL A 470 -11.65 17.99 22.13
CA VAL A 470 -10.48 18.69 22.68
C VAL A 470 -9.74 17.76 23.64
N LEU A 471 -8.43 17.56 23.40
CA LEU A 471 -7.56 16.74 24.24
C LEU A 471 -6.78 17.61 25.24
N THR A 472 -6.28 18.77 24.80
CA THR A 472 -5.60 19.76 25.65
C THR A 472 -5.94 21.18 25.21
N GLU A 473 -5.98 22.10 26.16
CA GLU A 473 -6.06 23.54 25.93
C GLU A 473 -4.94 24.26 26.67
N LYS A 474 -4.41 25.33 26.08
CA LYS A 474 -3.34 26.16 26.64
C LYS A 474 -3.54 27.63 26.26
N LYS A 475 -3.58 28.53 27.24
CA LYS A 475 -3.44 29.98 26.98
C LYS A 475 -2.01 30.34 26.57
N VAL A 476 -1.88 31.24 25.62
CA VAL A 476 -0.63 31.73 25.03
C VAL A 476 -0.75 33.22 24.73
N ASP A 477 0.39 33.84 24.43
CA ASP A 477 0.48 35.23 23.99
C ASP A 477 1.67 35.31 23.03
N TYR A 478 1.39 35.32 21.72
CA TYR A 478 2.41 35.52 20.68
C TYR A 478 1.78 35.93 19.35
N THR A 479 2.50 36.74 18.57
CA THR A 479 2.09 37.08 17.20
C THR A 479 2.64 36.12 16.17
N SER A 480 1.88 35.91 15.09
CA SER A 480 2.25 35.08 13.95
C SER A 480 1.61 35.61 12.67
N TYR A 481 1.99 35.08 11.50
CA TYR A 481 1.41 35.49 10.22
C TYR A 481 0.60 34.35 9.61
N VAL A 482 -0.58 34.63 9.05
CA VAL A 482 -1.35 33.62 8.29
C VAL A 482 -0.69 33.44 6.92
N THR A 483 -0.13 32.27 6.64
CA THR A 483 0.62 31.98 5.40
C THR A 483 -0.05 30.93 4.50
N ARG A 484 -1.09 30.24 4.98
CA ARG A 484 -1.87 29.26 4.21
C ARG A 484 -3.30 29.72 4.04
N GLY A 485 -3.74 29.96 2.80
CA GLY A 485 -5.05 30.54 2.46
C GLY A 485 -6.21 29.53 2.29
N THR A 486 -5.95 28.23 2.42
CA THR A 486 -6.93 27.16 2.11
C THR A 486 -7.88 26.82 3.26
N ASP A 487 -7.52 27.20 4.47
CA ASP A 487 -8.10 26.72 5.72
C ASP A 487 -9.43 27.43 6.07
N ASN A 488 -10.20 26.81 6.96
CA ASN A 488 -11.40 27.43 7.51
C ASN A 488 -11.04 28.14 8.82
N VAL A 489 -11.52 29.38 8.99
CA VAL A 489 -11.57 30.04 10.30
C VAL A 489 -12.94 29.76 10.92
N THR A 490 -12.99 29.41 12.20
CA THR A 490 -14.14 28.70 12.79
C THR A 490 -14.48 29.16 14.21
N THR A 491 -15.75 28.99 14.62
CA THR A 491 -16.23 29.38 15.97
C THR A 491 -15.70 28.51 17.11
N LYS A 492 -15.21 27.30 16.78
CA LYS A 492 -14.58 26.31 17.66
C LYS A 492 -13.51 25.58 16.84
N PRO A 493 -12.52 24.90 17.46
CA PRO A 493 -11.60 24.00 16.77
C PRO A 493 -12.29 23.08 15.75
N TYR A 494 -11.74 22.96 14.54
CA TYR A 494 -12.46 22.41 13.39
C TYR A 494 -12.85 20.94 13.56
N GLY A 495 -14.16 20.67 13.52
CA GLY A 495 -14.75 19.34 13.69
C GLY A 495 -15.30 19.06 15.09
N VAL A 496 -14.96 19.85 16.10
CA VAL A 496 -15.49 19.72 17.47
C VAL A 496 -16.97 20.12 17.52
N GLU A 497 -17.76 19.47 18.38
CA GLU A 497 -19.23 19.59 18.42
C GLU A 497 -19.74 21.03 18.54
N GLY A 498 -20.51 21.45 17.53
CA GLY A 498 -21.05 22.81 17.40
C GLY A 498 -20.13 23.82 16.72
N TYR A 499 -19.09 23.39 16.01
CA TYR A 499 -18.29 24.31 15.17
C TYR A 499 -19.09 24.85 13.98
N ASN A 500 -18.86 26.11 13.62
CA ASN A 500 -19.29 26.70 12.36
C ASN A 500 -18.12 27.42 11.69
N VAL A 501 -18.14 27.48 10.35
CA VAL A 501 -17.15 28.24 9.56
C VAL A 501 -17.56 29.71 9.52
N ILE A 502 -16.63 30.58 9.86
CA ILE A 502 -16.79 32.04 9.85
C ILE A 502 -16.33 32.59 8.49
N SER A 503 -15.16 32.15 8.02
CA SER A 503 -14.53 32.63 6.79
C SER A 503 -13.41 31.66 6.33
N LYS A 504 -12.78 31.95 5.20
CA LYS A 504 -11.54 31.30 4.75
C LYS A 504 -10.31 32.04 5.25
N SER A 505 -9.22 31.31 5.50
CA SER A 505 -7.94 31.90 5.93
C SER A 505 -7.30 32.79 4.85
N SER A 506 -7.69 32.63 3.58
CA SER A 506 -7.39 33.56 2.47
C SER A 506 -7.67 35.03 2.82
N ASN A 507 -8.70 35.29 3.62
CA ASN A 507 -9.13 36.65 3.97
C ASN A 507 -8.16 37.35 4.94
N TYR A 508 -7.21 36.60 5.51
CA TYR A 508 -6.20 37.08 6.45
C TYR A 508 -4.77 36.78 5.96
N LEU A 509 -4.62 36.28 4.72
CA LEU A 509 -3.32 35.90 4.17
C LEU A 509 -2.33 37.06 4.27
N ASP A 510 -1.10 36.73 4.67
CA ASP A 510 0.01 37.65 4.95
C ASP A 510 -0.19 38.68 6.09
N LYS A 511 -1.36 38.74 6.75
CA LYS A 511 -1.56 39.55 7.97
C LYS A 511 -0.80 39.00 9.18
N LYS A 512 -0.32 39.89 10.06
CA LYS A 512 0.12 39.58 11.42
C LYS A 512 -1.12 39.51 12.33
N VAL A 513 -1.27 38.42 13.08
CA VAL A 513 -2.37 38.17 14.03
C VAL A 513 -1.80 37.87 15.42
N GLN A 514 -2.57 38.17 16.47
CA GLN A 514 -2.33 37.66 17.82
C GLN A 514 -2.83 36.21 17.93
N VAL A 515 -2.24 35.44 18.84
CA VAL A 515 -2.65 34.08 19.20
C VAL A 515 -2.81 33.99 20.71
N THR A 516 -4.04 33.75 21.18
CA THR A 516 -4.43 33.81 22.59
C THR A 516 -4.62 32.44 23.25
N ASN A 517 -5.14 31.46 22.50
CA ASN A 517 -5.28 30.08 22.95
C ASN A 517 -4.77 29.10 21.88
N GLU A 518 -4.19 27.98 22.32
CA GLU A 518 -3.97 26.77 21.51
C GLU A 518 -4.80 25.61 22.06
N VAL A 519 -5.40 24.83 21.18
CA VAL A 519 -6.16 23.62 21.51
C VAL A 519 -5.72 22.49 20.61
N THR A 520 -5.32 21.36 21.20
CA THR A 520 -5.02 20.14 20.44
C THR A 520 -6.21 19.20 20.49
N THR A 521 -6.66 18.76 19.31
CA THR A 521 -7.63 17.68 19.12
C THR A 521 -6.89 16.43 18.61
N ARG A 522 -7.58 15.38 18.17
CA ARG A 522 -6.92 14.20 17.57
C ARG A 522 -6.34 14.49 16.18
N ARG A 523 -6.89 15.48 15.48
CA ARG A 523 -6.54 15.83 14.08
C ARG A 523 -5.42 16.86 13.97
N SER A 524 -5.40 17.88 14.82
CA SER A 524 -4.41 18.96 14.76
C SER A 524 -4.37 19.79 16.05
N THR A 525 -3.42 20.73 16.13
CA THR A 525 -3.50 21.88 17.03
C THR A 525 -4.18 23.02 16.28
N TYR A 526 -5.29 23.51 16.83
CA TYR A 526 -5.98 24.73 16.41
C TYR A 526 -5.58 25.89 17.33
N VAL A 527 -5.62 27.10 16.81
CA VAL A 527 -5.25 28.33 17.51
C VAL A 527 -6.30 29.41 17.32
N LEU A 528 -6.62 30.10 18.40
CA LEU A 528 -7.54 31.24 18.41
C LEU A 528 -6.79 32.49 18.00
N ILE A 529 -7.13 33.04 16.82
CA ILE A 529 -6.50 34.24 16.27
C ILE A 529 -7.34 35.50 16.51
N SER A 530 -6.66 36.61 16.75
CA SER A 530 -7.27 37.94 16.92
C SER A 530 -6.51 39.03 16.16
N GLU A 531 -7.23 40.12 15.86
CA GLU A 531 -6.70 41.34 15.22
C GLU A 531 -7.28 42.54 15.99
N ASN A 532 -6.42 43.41 16.52
CA ASN A 532 -6.79 44.55 17.38
C ASN A 532 -7.68 44.13 18.57
N ASP A 533 -7.21 43.16 19.37
CA ASP A 533 -7.87 42.57 20.54
C ASP A 533 -9.27 41.94 20.31
N LYS A 534 -9.73 41.89 19.06
CA LYS A 534 -10.97 41.24 18.66
C LYS A 534 -10.69 39.83 18.14
N GLU A 535 -11.32 38.83 18.77
CA GLU A 535 -11.29 37.45 18.29
C GLU A 535 -11.87 37.33 16.86
N ILE A 536 -11.13 36.68 15.97
CA ILE A 536 -11.56 36.32 14.61
C ILE A 536 -12.10 34.89 14.60
N GLY A 537 -11.45 33.98 15.32
CA GLY A 537 -11.85 32.58 15.46
C GLY A 537 -10.68 31.60 15.45
N TRP A 538 -10.99 30.32 15.45
CA TRP A 538 -10.05 29.21 15.44
C TRP A 538 -9.59 28.85 14.02
N ILE A 539 -8.29 28.72 13.84
CA ILE A 539 -7.62 28.28 12.60
C ILE A 539 -6.65 27.13 12.90
N ASP A 540 -6.31 26.29 11.92
CA ASP A 540 -5.25 25.28 12.07
C ASP A 540 -3.89 25.97 12.31
N LYS A 541 -3.13 25.52 13.32
CA LYS A 541 -1.85 26.16 13.70
C LYS A 541 -0.81 26.14 12.59
N ASN A 542 -0.86 25.15 11.70
CA ASN A 542 0.05 25.02 10.56
C ASN A 542 -0.31 25.94 9.39
N ALA A 543 -1.42 26.70 9.49
CA ALA A 543 -1.71 27.81 8.60
C ALA A 543 -1.01 29.12 9.02
N LEU A 544 -0.35 29.14 10.19
CA LEU A 544 0.44 30.25 10.68
C LEU A 544 1.95 30.03 10.47
N THR A 545 2.71 31.12 10.44
CA THR A 545 4.18 31.10 10.46
C THR A 545 4.68 32.32 11.21
N SER A 546 5.48 32.10 12.26
CA SER A 546 6.16 33.19 12.97
C SER A 546 7.51 33.50 12.32
N TYR A 547 7.83 34.78 12.24
CA TYR A 547 9.10 35.30 11.73
C TYR A 547 9.78 36.11 12.83
N ASP A 548 11.10 36.22 12.78
CA ASP A 548 11.87 37.11 13.64
C ASP A 548 11.55 38.57 13.28
N ASP A 549 11.13 39.37 14.25
CA ASP A 549 11.01 40.82 14.08
C ASP A 549 12.42 41.49 14.06
N ILE A 550 12.54 42.57 13.27
CA ILE A 550 13.75 43.40 13.15
C ILE A 550 13.73 44.46 14.26
N LEU A 551 14.86 44.63 14.95
CA LEU A 551 15.02 45.54 16.09
C LEU A 551 15.76 46.84 15.71
N SER A 552 16.70 46.78 14.76
CA SER A 552 17.43 47.94 14.24
C SER A 552 18.18 47.62 12.94
N GLU A 553 18.37 48.63 12.08
CA GLU A 553 19.25 48.59 10.90
C GLU A 553 20.24 49.77 10.96
N LYS A 554 21.47 49.58 10.48
CA LYS A 554 22.47 50.63 10.21
C LYS A 554 23.38 50.27 9.04
N ASP A 555 23.99 51.26 8.41
CA ASP A 555 25.13 51.07 7.53
C ASP A 555 26.42 50.76 8.34
N THR A 556 27.40 50.13 7.71
CA THR A 556 28.73 49.86 8.28
C THR A 556 29.76 49.68 7.15
N ASN A 557 31.06 49.78 7.45
CA ASN A 557 32.10 49.31 6.54
C ASN A 557 33.25 48.66 7.32
N PHE A 558 33.42 47.35 7.14
CA PHE A 558 34.58 46.59 7.62
C PHE A 558 34.85 45.40 6.69
N ALA A 559 36.11 44.97 6.67
CA ALA A 559 36.51 43.72 6.06
C ALA A 559 36.62 42.61 7.12
N ALA A 560 36.33 41.36 6.74
CA ALA A 560 36.37 40.22 7.65
C ALA A 560 36.72 38.92 6.91
N ILE A 561 37.18 37.91 7.65
CA ILE A 561 37.32 36.53 7.16
C ILE A 561 36.11 35.71 7.63
N VAL A 562 35.51 34.89 6.77
CA VAL A 562 34.47 33.95 7.19
C VAL A 562 35.12 32.78 7.95
N LYS A 563 35.05 32.78 9.28
CA LYS A 563 35.62 31.72 10.15
C LYS A 563 34.67 30.55 10.39
N ARG A 564 33.36 30.73 10.23
CA ARG A 564 32.34 29.70 10.53
C ARG A 564 31.56 29.30 9.29
N GLY A 565 31.67 28.02 8.89
CA GLY A 565 31.11 27.49 7.65
C GLY A 565 29.69 26.88 7.75
N THR A 566 29.09 26.87 8.94
CA THR A 566 27.81 26.20 9.20
C THR A 566 26.59 26.98 8.74
N ASP A 567 26.73 28.31 8.72
CA ASP A 567 25.69 29.31 8.59
C ASP A 567 25.13 29.39 7.17
N ASN A 568 23.95 29.99 7.04
CA ASN A 568 23.37 30.31 5.73
C ASN A 568 23.74 31.74 5.34
N VAL A 569 23.89 31.98 4.04
CA VAL A 569 23.85 33.32 3.44
C VAL A 569 22.53 33.44 2.69
N GLY A 570 21.77 34.51 2.92
CA GLY A 570 20.41 34.67 2.39
C GLY A 570 20.09 36.06 1.85
N THR A 571 18.90 36.23 1.27
CA THR A 571 18.43 37.51 0.71
C THR A 571 18.21 38.61 1.76
N GLN A 572 18.11 38.23 3.03
CA GLN A 572 17.80 39.05 4.20
C GLN A 572 18.21 38.28 5.47
N PRO A 573 18.20 38.88 6.66
CA PRO A 573 18.53 38.20 7.92
C PRO A 573 17.75 36.90 8.16
N TYR A 574 18.42 35.88 8.69
CA TYR A 574 17.81 34.55 8.88
C TYR A 574 16.66 34.61 9.91
N GLY A 575 15.52 34.01 9.55
CA GLY A 575 14.30 34.00 10.37
C GLY A 575 13.27 35.08 10.01
N THR A 576 13.66 36.14 9.28
CA THR A 576 12.76 37.26 8.94
C THR A 576 11.77 36.95 7.80
N LYS A 577 10.65 37.68 7.73
CA LYS A 577 9.58 37.49 6.72
C LYS A 577 10.11 37.74 5.30
N GLY A 578 10.14 36.70 4.47
CA GLY A 578 10.65 36.75 3.09
C GLY A 578 12.00 36.05 2.87
N TYR A 579 12.66 35.60 3.95
CA TYR A 579 13.98 34.95 3.88
C TYR A 579 14.06 33.82 2.83
N LYS A 580 14.97 33.99 1.88
CA LYS A 580 15.39 32.94 0.93
C LYS A 580 16.88 32.68 1.11
N LYS A 581 17.26 31.41 1.20
CA LYS A 581 18.67 30.99 1.26
C LYS A 581 19.31 31.12 -0.12
N ILE A 582 20.45 31.79 -0.19
CA ILE A 582 21.29 31.88 -1.39
C ILE A 582 22.33 30.75 -1.37
N THR A 583 23.07 30.61 -0.27
CA THR A 583 24.08 29.53 -0.11
C THR A 583 24.43 29.30 1.37
N LYS A 584 25.50 28.56 1.67
CA LYS A 584 26.12 28.46 3.01
C LYS A 584 27.38 29.33 3.10
N SER A 585 27.71 29.78 4.31
CA SER A 585 28.98 30.45 4.58
C SER A 585 30.20 29.56 4.28
N SER A 586 30.06 28.23 4.26
CA SER A 586 31.08 27.29 3.79
C SER A 586 31.62 27.58 2.38
N THR A 587 30.82 28.18 1.49
CA THR A 587 31.26 28.60 0.13
C THR A 587 32.29 29.72 0.17
N TYR A 588 32.38 30.43 1.30
CA TYR A 588 33.28 31.54 1.56
C TYR A 588 34.19 31.31 2.76
N LEU A 589 34.22 30.10 3.33
CA LEU A 589 35.07 29.77 4.49
C LEU A 589 36.54 30.09 4.18
N ASN A 590 37.21 30.79 5.10
CA ASN A 590 38.56 31.33 4.95
C ASN A 590 38.75 32.29 3.77
N LYS A 591 37.67 32.79 3.15
CA LYS A 591 37.71 33.93 2.22
C LYS A 591 37.42 35.22 2.97
N GLU A 592 37.93 36.29 2.38
CA GLU A 592 37.64 37.67 2.73
C GLU A 592 36.25 38.08 2.22
N VAL A 593 35.55 38.88 3.03
CA VAL A 593 34.27 39.53 2.72
C VAL A 593 34.29 40.98 3.21
N TYR A 594 33.50 41.84 2.58
CA TYR A 594 33.29 43.23 2.99
C TYR A 594 31.84 43.42 3.40
N ALA A 595 31.60 43.93 4.61
CA ALA A 595 30.27 44.16 5.16
C ALA A 595 29.82 45.62 4.94
N SER A 596 28.62 45.82 4.39
CA SER A 596 28.07 47.15 4.06
C SER A 596 26.89 47.60 4.95
N LYS A 597 26.15 46.64 5.52
CA LYS A 597 25.00 46.90 6.39
C LYS A 597 24.93 45.92 7.55
N GLU A 598 24.29 46.33 8.64
CA GLU A 598 24.03 45.54 9.83
C GLU A 598 22.56 45.63 10.25
N ILE A 599 21.90 44.48 10.45
CA ILE A 599 20.54 44.37 10.99
C ILE A 599 20.58 43.49 12.25
N LYS A 600 19.94 43.96 13.31
CA LYS A 600 19.70 43.20 14.55
C LYS A 600 18.28 42.65 14.53
N THR A 601 18.11 41.35 14.76
CA THR A 601 16.80 40.71 15.01
C THR A 601 16.70 40.27 16.46
N VAL A 602 15.53 39.73 16.85
CA VAL A 602 15.34 39.05 18.15
C VAL A 602 16.29 37.85 18.38
N ARG A 603 16.98 37.35 17.34
CA ARG A 603 17.83 36.14 17.38
C ARG A 603 19.32 36.43 17.34
N SER A 604 19.76 37.35 16.49
CA SER A 604 21.19 37.66 16.30
C SER A 604 21.38 38.99 15.54
N THR A 605 22.63 39.40 15.38
CA THR A 605 23.03 40.47 14.46
C THR A 605 23.52 39.84 13.16
N TYR A 606 22.97 40.30 12.04
CA TYR A 606 23.29 39.88 10.68
C TYR A 606 23.90 41.03 9.91
N VAL A 607 24.84 40.73 9.01
CA VAL A 607 25.47 41.73 8.14
C VAL A 607 25.40 41.34 6.67
N LEU A 608 25.24 42.34 5.81
CA LEU A 608 25.21 42.21 4.37
C LEU A 608 26.64 42.14 3.84
N ILE A 609 27.03 41.00 3.27
CA ILE A 609 28.40 40.76 2.80
C ILE A 609 28.51 40.79 1.27
N SER A 610 29.67 41.28 0.82
CA SER A 610 30.11 41.28 -0.57
C SER A 610 31.49 40.60 -0.73
N VAL A 611 31.76 40.09 -1.93
CA VAL A 611 33.04 39.47 -2.35
C VAL A 611 33.39 40.01 -3.73
N ASP A 612 34.65 40.43 -3.93
CA ASP A 612 35.13 41.04 -5.19
C ASP A 612 34.25 42.21 -5.68
N GLY A 613 33.70 43.00 -4.74
CA GLY A 613 32.78 44.11 -5.01
C GLY A 613 31.34 43.71 -5.36
N LYS A 614 31.03 42.41 -5.44
CA LYS A 614 29.67 41.91 -5.69
C LYS A 614 28.98 41.53 -4.38
N GLU A 615 27.79 42.06 -4.15
CA GLU A 615 26.93 41.66 -3.03
C GLU A 615 26.53 40.17 -3.12
N ILE A 616 26.61 39.47 -1.98
CA ILE A 616 26.36 38.03 -1.86
C ILE A 616 25.12 37.75 -1.01
N GLY A 617 24.83 38.61 -0.03
CA GLY A 617 23.66 38.51 0.85
C GLY A 617 24.01 38.58 2.34
N TRP A 618 23.02 38.31 3.19
CA TRP A 618 23.10 38.46 4.65
C TRP A 618 23.61 37.19 5.34
N VAL A 619 24.54 37.36 6.28
CA VAL A 619 25.12 36.29 7.12
C VAL A 619 25.17 36.73 8.59
N ASP A 620 25.18 35.77 9.52
CA ASP A 620 25.34 36.05 10.96
C ASP A 620 26.70 36.70 11.26
N LYS A 621 26.73 37.85 11.97
CA LYS A 621 27.97 38.61 12.22
C LYS A 621 29.01 37.78 12.99
N ASN A 622 28.59 36.85 13.84
CA ASN A 622 29.49 35.98 14.60
C ASN A 622 30.16 34.89 13.73
N ALA A 623 29.68 34.67 12.49
CA ALA A 623 30.36 33.80 11.52
C ALA A 623 31.61 34.45 10.91
N LEU A 624 31.77 35.76 11.11
CA LEU A 624 32.86 36.58 10.60
C LEU A 624 33.92 36.87 11.66
N ASP A 625 35.13 37.04 11.18
CA ASP A 625 36.34 37.38 11.92
C ASP A 625 36.82 38.74 11.43
N ILE A 626 36.36 39.80 12.11
CA ILE A 626 36.45 41.21 11.67
C ILE A 626 37.88 41.71 11.81
N GLU A 627 38.34 42.58 10.91
CA GLU A 627 39.68 43.15 11.00
C GLU A 627 39.82 44.07 12.23
N GLU A 628 40.86 43.83 13.03
CA GLU A 628 41.09 44.49 14.31
C GLU A 628 42.53 45.01 14.41
N VAL A 629 42.72 46.07 15.19
CA VAL A 629 44.04 46.63 15.52
C VAL A 629 44.71 45.73 16.56
N LEU A 630 45.87 45.16 16.21
CA LEU A 630 46.65 44.31 17.10
C LEU A 630 47.67 45.10 17.93
N THR A 631 48.34 46.07 17.31
CA THR A 631 49.32 46.95 17.95
C THR A 631 49.35 48.31 17.26
N GLU A 632 49.46 49.38 18.04
CA GLU A 632 49.70 50.74 17.57
C GLU A 632 51.07 51.22 18.06
N LYS A 633 51.77 52.03 17.26
CA LYS A 633 53.10 52.55 17.57
C LYS A 633 53.40 53.85 16.82
N ASP A 634 53.76 54.90 17.53
CA ASP A 634 54.28 56.13 16.91
C ASP A 634 55.68 55.91 16.29
N VAL A 635 55.96 56.59 15.18
CA VAL A 635 57.23 56.52 14.44
C VAL A 635 57.62 57.88 13.88
N ASP A 636 58.88 58.01 13.46
CA ASP A 636 59.37 59.16 12.70
C ASP A 636 60.41 58.64 11.70
N TYR A 637 60.08 58.63 10.41
CA TYR A 637 61.05 58.39 9.33
C TYR A 637 60.54 58.85 7.96
N VAL A 638 61.48 59.31 7.11
CA VAL A 638 61.24 59.58 5.68
C VAL A 638 61.51 58.32 4.86
N SER A 639 60.64 57.99 3.90
CA SER A 639 60.91 56.93 2.91
C SER A 639 60.28 57.23 1.55
N ASN A 640 60.76 56.57 0.49
CA ASN A 640 60.20 56.71 -0.86
C ASN A 640 59.04 55.73 -1.04
N ILE A 641 57.92 56.16 -1.63
CA ILE A 641 56.88 55.25 -2.10
C ILE A 641 57.40 54.55 -3.37
N ILE A 642 57.73 53.26 -3.24
CA ILE A 642 58.27 52.41 -4.31
C ILE A 642 57.22 51.44 -4.90
N ARG A 643 56.04 51.30 -4.27
CA ARG A 643 54.96 50.42 -4.74
C ARG A 643 53.70 51.25 -5.01
N GLY A 644 53.25 51.24 -6.27
CA GLY A 644 52.10 52.02 -6.75
C GLY A 644 50.76 51.28 -6.76
N THR A 645 50.67 50.11 -6.11
CA THR A 645 49.49 49.22 -6.22
C THR A 645 48.50 49.37 -5.07
N ASP A 646 48.81 50.21 -4.10
CA ASP A 646 48.20 50.19 -2.77
C ASP A 646 47.15 51.28 -2.65
N ASN A 647 46.09 51.00 -1.91
CA ASN A 647 45.11 52.02 -1.53
C ASN A 647 45.68 52.83 -0.36
N ILE A 648 45.31 54.11 -0.31
CA ILE A 648 45.52 54.97 0.85
C ILE A 648 44.15 55.25 1.47
N THR A 649 44.02 55.09 2.78
CA THR A 649 42.73 55.03 3.50
C THR A 649 42.64 55.94 4.72
N THR A 650 41.41 56.27 5.15
CA THR A 650 41.13 57.06 6.36
C THR A 650 41.51 56.34 7.65
N GLU A 651 41.39 55.01 7.66
CA GLU A 651 41.80 54.11 8.74
C GLU A 651 42.65 52.97 8.15
N PRO A 652 43.39 52.19 8.95
CA PRO A 652 44.08 50.99 8.49
C PRO A 652 43.16 50.06 7.68
N TYR A 653 43.61 49.65 6.49
CA TYR A 653 42.73 49.06 5.47
C TYR A 653 41.98 47.81 5.97
N GLY A 654 40.65 47.91 6.05
CA GLY A 654 39.74 46.84 6.44
C GLY A 654 39.17 46.96 7.86
N VAL A 655 39.73 47.79 8.74
CA VAL A 655 39.21 48.04 10.10
C VAL A 655 37.85 48.75 10.05
N GLU A 656 36.96 48.53 11.04
CA GLU A 656 35.61 49.13 11.06
C GLU A 656 35.67 50.67 11.02
N GLY A 657 35.11 51.25 9.95
CA GLY A 657 35.14 52.69 9.66
C GLY A 657 36.04 53.12 8.49
N PHE A 658 36.87 52.23 7.93
CA PHE A 658 37.80 52.60 6.86
C PHE A 658 37.09 53.10 5.58
N SER A 659 37.72 54.02 4.86
CA SER A 659 37.31 54.50 3.53
C SER A 659 38.54 54.73 2.66
N VAL A 660 38.44 54.51 1.34
CA VAL A 660 39.56 54.72 0.40
C VAL A 660 39.59 56.18 -0.05
N ILE A 661 40.74 56.83 0.18
CA ILE A 661 41.01 58.22 -0.21
C ILE A 661 41.57 58.24 -1.64
N THR A 662 42.64 57.47 -1.91
CA THR A 662 43.40 57.53 -3.16
C THR A 662 44.28 56.28 -3.35
N LYS A 663 45.21 56.29 -4.32
CA LYS A 663 46.18 55.21 -4.54
C LYS A 663 47.63 55.69 -4.48
N SER A 664 48.51 54.82 -3.99
CA SER A 664 49.95 55.06 -3.90
C SER A 664 50.63 55.27 -5.27
N SER A 665 50.01 54.84 -6.37
CA SER A 665 50.42 55.18 -7.75
C SER A 665 50.61 56.68 -7.95
N ASN A 666 49.76 57.49 -7.31
CA ASN A 666 49.71 58.93 -7.49
C ASN A 666 50.87 59.65 -6.75
N TYR A 667 51.60 58.90 -5.93
CA TYR A 667 52.73 59.35 -5.12
C TYR A 667 54.00 58.52 -5.39
N LEU A 668 54.01 57.68 -6.45
CA LEU A 668 55.13 56.79 -6.76
C LEU A 668 56.42 57.60 -7.01
N GLY A 669 57.47 57.28 -6.25
CA GLY A 669 58.75 58.01 -6.27
C GLY A 669 58.80 59.26 -5.39
N LYS A 670 57.68 59.73 -4.82
CA LYS A 670 57.73 60.78 -3.77
C LYS A 670 58.37 60.20 -2.50
N LYS A 671 59.04 61.09 -1.77
CA LYS A 671 59.33 60.88 -0.35
C LYS A 671 58.12 61.29 0.47
N VAL A 672 57.78 60.50 1.48
CA VAL A 672 56.74 60.81 2.47
C VAL A 672 57.29 60.62 3.88
N GLN A 673 56.72 61.35 4.82
CA GLN A 673 57.00 61.22 6.25
C GLN A 673 56.04 60.19 6.86
N ALA A 674 56.57 59.19 7.55
CA ALA A 674 55.80 58.27 8.37
C ALA A 674 55.70 58.80 9.80
N ILE A 675 54.49 58.85 10.38
CA ILE A 675 54.28 59.31 11.77
C ILE A 675 53.68 58.26 12.73
N LYS A 676 52.96 57.26 12.21
CA LYS A 676 52.36 56.21 13.03
C LYS A 676 52.27 54.89 12.27
N GLU A 677 52.42 53.78 12.98
CA GLU A 677 52.25 52.42 12.47
C GLU A 677 51.17 51.68 13.25
N ILE A 678 50.21 51.07 12.54
CA ILE A 678 49.22 50.14 13.10
C ILE A 678 49.39 48.79 12.43
N THR A 679 49.56 47.74 13.24
CA THR A 679 49.55 46.35 12.75
C THR A 679 48.18 45.72 12.97
N THR A 680 47.66 45.14 11.90
CA THR A 680 46.42 44.36 11.82
C THR A 680 46.76 42.89 11.58
N ARG A 681 45.77 42.01 11.34
CA ARG A 681 46.05 40.62 10.93
C ARG A 681 46.47 40.52 9.46
N ARG A 682 46.29 41.60 8.68
CA ARG A 682 46.71 41.72 7.26
C ARG A 682 48.16 42.15 7.10
N SER A 683 48.50 43.27 7.75
CA SER A 683 49.76 43.99 7.52
C SER A 683 49.99 45.07 8.58
N THR A 684 51.18 45.68 8.56
CA THR A 684 51.42 46.98 9.19
C THR A 684 51.07 48.07 8.18
N TYR A 685 50.13 48.92 8.54
CA TYR A 685 49.78 50.16 7.85
C TYR A 685 50.52 51.33 8.49
N VAL A 686 50.85 52.34 7.69
CA VAL A 686 51.62 53.53 8.09
C VAL A 686 50.80 54.77 7.74
N LEU A 687 50.60 55.65 8.72
CA LEU A 687 50.04 56.97 8.49
C LEU A 687 51.13 57.87 7.88
N ILE A 688 50.90 58.32 6.65
CA ILE A 688 51.89 59.06 5.86
C ILE A 688 51.45 60.50 5.56
N TYR A 689 52.43 61.40 5.59
CA TYR A 689 52.30 62.84 5.38
C TYR A 689 53.20 63.31 4.23
N ASP A 690 52.77 64.34 3.52
CA ASP A 690 53.59 65.11 2.57
C ASP A 690 53.75 66.53 3.11
N GLY A 691 54.90 66.81 3.73
CA GLY A 691 55.08 67.99 4.57
C GLY A 691 54.11 67.98 5.76
N ASN A 692 53.14 68.90 5.77
CA ASN A 692 52.13 69.04 6.82
C ASN A 692 50.75 68.45 6.43
N GLU A 693 50.59 67.93 5.21
CA GLU A 693 49.32 67.38 4.73
C GLU A 693 49.25 65.88 5.02
N GLU A 694 48.20 65.45 5.74
CA GLU A 694 47.92 64.02 5.95
C GLU A 694 47.41 63.40 4.64
N ILE A 695 48.12 62.40 4.14
CA ILE A 695 47.74 61.67 2.92
C ILE A 695 46.89 60.42 3.28
N GLY A 696 47.06 59.90 4.49
CA GLY A 696 46.30 58.79 5.07
C GLY A 696 47.13 57.52 5.32
N TRP A 697 46.47 56.40 5.59
CA TRP A 697 47.09 55.11 5.88
C TRP A 697 47.44 54.33 4.61
N VAL A 698 48.70 53.89 4.47
CA VAL A 698 49.18 53.04 3.37
C VAL A 698 49.86 51.77 3.91
N ASP A 699 49.89 50.68 3.14
CA ASP A 699 50.65 49.47 3.53
C ASP A 699 52.16 49.78 3.63
N LYS A 700 52.80 49.37 4.73
CA LYS A 700 54.22 49.68 5.01
C LYS A 700 55.19 49.22 3.92
N ASN A 701 54.85 48.13 3.22
CA ASN A 701 55.68 47.58 2.14
C ASN A 701 55.57 48.40 0.84
N ALA A 702 54.80 49.49 0.83
CA ALA A 702 54.88 50.50 -0.22
C ALA A 702 56.14 51.39 -0.13
N LEU A 703 56.87 51.35 0.99
CA LEU A 703 58.01 52.22 1.30
C LEU A 703 59.36 51.48 1.15
N GLY A 704 60.40 52.07 0.52
CA GLY A 704 61.73 51.42 0.44
C GLY A 704 62.77 51.95 -0.58
N ASN A 705 63.69 51.05 -0.97
CA ASN A 705 64.89 51.26 -1.81
C ASN A 705 65.13 50.07 -2.79
N TYR A 706 66.07 50.20 -3.76
CA TYR A 706 66.36 49.21 -4.83
C TYR A 706 67.54 48.24 -4.56
N GLU A 707 67.57 47.10 -5.24
CA GLU A 707 68.50 45.96 -5.04
C GLU A 707 69.50 45.70 -6.21
N PRO A 708 70.68 45.10 -5.95
CA PRO A 708 71.67 44.70 -6.96
C PRO A 708 71.54 43.24 -7.45
N VAL A 709 72.15 42.95 -8.62
CA VAL A 709 72.31 41.60 -9.20
C VAL A 709 73.71 41.06 -8.88
N LEU A 710 73.83 39.76 -8.61
CA LEU A 710 75.08 39.09 -8.18
C LEU A 710 75.65 38.12 -9.24
N SER A 711 74.83 37.43 -10.01
CA SER A 711 75.28 36.56 -11.13
C SER A 711 74.15 36.20 -12.10
N GLU A 712 74.49 35.80 -13.34
CA GLU A 712 73.58 35.27 -14.36
C GLU A 712 74.21 34.05 -15.07
N LYS A 713 73.39 33.07 -15.49
CA LYS A 713 73.79 31.93 -16.33
C LYS A 713 72.63 31.35 -17.15
N GLU A 714 72.93 30.59 -18.19
CA GLU A 714 71.93 29.74 -18.89
C GLU A 714 71.57 28.49 -18.09
N THR A 715 70.37 27.94 -18.33
CA THR A 715 69.91 26.67 -17.74
C THR A 715 68.90 25.97 -18.66
N ASN A 716 68.64 24.68 -18.43
CA ASN A 716 67.57 23.95 -19.12
C ASN A 716 66.95 22.88 -18.20
N PHE A 717 65.72 23.16 -17.76
CA PHE A 717 64.84 22.22 -17.08
C PHE A 717 63.38 22.56 -17.33
N VAL A 718 62.51 21.57 -17.19
CA VAL A 718 61.05 21.75 -17.20
C VAL A 718 60.58 21.92 -15.76
N ALA A 719 59.63 22.83 -15.55
CA ALA A 719 58.99 23.02 -14.24
C ALA A 719 57.49 23.31 -14.39
N ILE A 720 56.75 23.15 -13.29
CA ILE A 720 55.37 23.63 -13.15
C ILE A 720 55.38 24.85 -12.23
N VAL A 721 54.64 25.92 -12.57
CA VAL A 721 54.45 27.03 -11.62
C VAL A 721 53.54 26.54 -10.49
N LYS A 722 54.10 26.32 -9.29
CA LYS A 722 53.37 25.79 -8.11
C LYS A 722 52.85 26.85 -7.16
N ARG A 723 53.39 28.07 -7.22
CA ARG A 723 53.04 29.18 -6.34
C ARG A 723 52.44 30.32 -7.17
N GLY A 724 51.20 30.70 -6.86
CA GLY A 724 50.39 31.67 -7.62
C GLY A 724 50.46 33.11 -7.12
N THR A 725 51.26 33.37 -6.06
CA THR A 725 51.33 34.67 -5.38
C THR A 725 52.41 35.59 -5.93
N ASP A 726 53.38 35.04 -6.66
CA ASP A 726 54.57 35.73 -7.15
C ASP A 726 54.28 36.66 -8.32
N ASN A 727 55.10 37.70 -8.46
CA ASN A 727 55.06 38.58 -9.62
C ASN A 727 56.04 38.09 -10.69
N ILE A 728 55.60 38.06 -11.95
CA ILE A 728 56.44 37.88 -13.13
C ILE A 728 56.76 39.28 -13.67
N GLY A 729 58.04 39.61 -13.83
CA GLY A 729 58.50 40.94 -14.24
C GLY A 729 59.44 40.95 -15.44
N THR A 730 59.72 42.15 -15.96
CA THR A 730 60.71 42.38 -17.02
C THR A 730 62.12 42.04 -16.58
N ASN A 731 62.44 42.34 -15.32
CA ASN A 731 63.68 42.04 -14.63
C ASN A 731 63.38 41.23 -13.34
N PRO A 732 64.38 40.67 -12.65
CA PRO A 732 64.25 40.16 -11.28
C PRO A 732 63.65 41.18 -10.30
N TYR A 733 62.83 40.73 -9.36
CA TYR A 733 62.09 41.60 -8.44
C TYR A 733 63.02 42.41 -7.51
N GLY A 734 62.70 43.69 -7.30
CA GLY A 734 63.48 44.64 -6.50
C GLY A 734 64.65 45.31 -7.23
N THR A 735 65.04 44.82 -8.41
CA THR A 735 66.16 45.39 -9.19
C THR A 735 65.77 46.64 -9.98
N LYS A 736 66.76 47.46 -10.34
CA LYS A 736 66.55 48.64 -11.20
C LYS A 736 65.95 48.24 -12.55
N GLY A 737 64.91 48.94 -12.99
CA GLY A 737 64.19 48.64 -14.24
C GLY A 737 63.14 47.52 -14.14
N TYR A 738 62.89 46.99 -12.93
CA TYR A 738 61.77 46.10 -12.69
C TYR A 738 60.44 46.76 -13.06
N ASN A 739 59.71 46.15 -14.00
CA ASN A 739 58.30 46.42 -14.26
C ASN A 739 57.51 45.11 -14.10
N TYR A 740 56.33 45.21 -13.49
CA TYR A 740 55.39 44.10 -13.36
C TYR A 740 54.76 43.79 -14.73
N ILE A 741 54.81 42.52 -15.14
CA ILE A 741 54.11 42.04 -16.34
C ILE A 741 52.78 41.40 -15.95
N THR A 742 52.81 40.48 -14.98
CA THR A 742 51.65 39.66 -14.60
C THR A 742 51.93 38.84 -13.34
N LYS A 743 50.88 38.39 -12.63
CA LYS A 743 51.01 37.52 -11.47
C LYS A 743 51.14 36.05 -11.90
N SER A 744 51.90 35.26 -11.15
CA SER A 744 52.16 33.85 -11.45
C SER A 744 50.91 32.97 -11.42
N SER A 745 49.83 33.42 -10.77
CA SER A 745 48.49 32.81 -10.83
C SER A 745 48.01 32.58 -12.27
N LYS A 746 48.34 33.48 -13.23
CA LYS A 746 48.03 33.32 -14.67
C LYS A 746 48.68 32.09 -15.30
N TYR A 747 49.71 31.54 -14.65
CA TYR A 747 50.49 30.38 -15.07
C TYR A 747 50.49 29.24 -14.05
N LEU A 748 49.73 29.35 -12.95
CA LEU A 748 49.62 28.31 -11.93
C LEU A 748 49.21 26.97 -12.55
N ASN A 749 49.90 25.90 -12.16
CA ASN A 749 49.79 24.55 -12.71
C ASN A 749 50.14 24.41 -14.22
N LYS A 750 50.59 25.48 -14.90
CA LYS A 750 51.11 25.38 -16.27
C LYS A 750 52.59 24.98 -16.25
N GLN A 751 52.95 24.18 -17.23
CA GLN A 751 54.33 23.80 -17.51
C GLN A 751 55.07 24.98 -18.17
N VAL A 752 56.30 25.23 -17.73
CA VAL A 752 57.23 26.23 -18.26
C VAL A 752 58.61 25.61 -18.48
N ASN A 753 59.37 26.16 -19.41
CA ASN A 753 60.77 25.83 -19.61
C ASN A 753 61.63 26.94 -18.99
N ALA A 754 62.55 26.58 -18.10
CA ALA A 754 63.57 27.50 -17.60
C ALA A 754 64.71 27.61 -18.61
N ILE A 755 65.15 28.84 -18.91
CA ILE A 755 66.20 29.11 -19.91
C ILE A 755 67.40 29.91 -19.36
N ARG A 756 67.18 30.80 -18.38
CA ARG A 756 68.23 31.57 -17.70
C ARG A 756 67.96 31.67 -16.20
N GLU A 757 69.02 31.79 -15.41
CA GLU A 757 69.00 31.89 -13.95
C GLU A 757 69.84 33.09 -13.50
N VAL A 758 69.29 33.93 -12.60
CA VAL A 758 69.95 35.10 -12.01
C VAL A 758 69.92 35.00 -10.49
N VAL A 759 70.99 35.41 -9.81
CA VAL A 759 71.05 35.52 -8.34
C VAL A 759 71.12 36.99 -7.92
N THR A 760 70.44 37.32 -6.82
CA THR A 760 70.40 38.65 -6.19
C THR A 760 70.72 38.52 -4.69
N SER A 761 70.81 39.66 -3.99
CA SER A 761 70.83 39.75 -2.52
C SER A 761 69.69 38.97 -1.82
N ARG A 762 68.51 38.90 -2.46
CA ARG A 762 67.27 38.35 -1.88
C ARG A 762 66.92 36.93 -2.31
N SER A 763 67.09 36.58 -3.58
CA SER A 763 66.67 35.29 -4.13
C SER A 763 67.34 34.96 -5.47
N THR A 764 67.15 33.71 -5.90
CA THR A 764 67.42 33.24 -7.27
C THR A 764 66.16 33.39 -8.11
N TYR A 765 66.28 34.02 -9.27
CA TYR A 765 65.21 34.20 -10.25
C TYR A 765 65.47 33.38 -11.52
N ILE A 766 64.39 32.92 -12.16
CA ILE A 766 64.43 32.11 -13.39
C ILE A 766 63.67 32.81 -14.50
N LEU A 767 64.29 33.00 -15.66
CA LEU A 767 63.56 33.40 -16.86
C LEU A 767 62.83 32.19 -17.43
N ILE A 768 61.51 32.29 -17.49
CA ILE A 768 60.63 31.23 -17.99
C ILE A 768 60.16 31.51 -19.42
N SER A 769 60.01 30.44 -20.20
CA SER A 769 59.43 30.47 -21.54
C SER A 769 58.33 29.41 -21.71
N ILE A 770 57.42 29.67 -22.64
CA ILE A 770 56.37 28.73 -23.09
C ILE A 770 56.38 28.73 -24.62
N ASN A 771 56.44 27.54 -25.23
CA ASN A 771 56.50 27.35 -26.69
C ASN A 771 57.61 28.18 -27.37
N GLY A 772 58.75 28.39 -26.69
CA GLY A 772 59.87 29.19 -27.18
C GLY A 772 59.76 30.71 -26.96
N LYS A 773 58.60 31.23 -26.51
CA LYS A 773 58.44 32.64 -26.17
C LYS A 773 58.76 32.89 -24.70
N GLU A 774 59.63 33.86 -24.41
CA GLU A 774 59.92 34.33 -23.04
C GLU A 774 58.67 34.97 -22.41
N ILE A 775 58.44 34.72 -21.12
CA ILE A 775 57.27 35.18 -20.35
C ILE A 775 57.66 36.21 -19.27
N GLY A 776 58.90 36.14 -18.75
CA GLY A 776 59.45 37.05 -17.74
C GLY A 776 60.13 36.32 -16.58
N TRP A 777 60.62 37.08 -15.59
CA TRP A 777 61.39 36.54 -14.46
C TRP A 777 60.51 36.03 -13.31
N ILE A 778 60.66 34.73 -13.04
CA ILE A 778 60.22 33.88 -11.92
C ILE A 778 61.02 34.03 -10.61
N ASP A 779 60.48 34.05 -9.39
CA ASP A 779 61.26 33.51 -8.24
C ASP A 779 61.43 31.98 -8.39
N LYS A 780 62.66 31.44 -8.22
CA LYS A 780 62.93 30.01 -8.45
C LYS A 780 62.10 29.09 -7.57
N ASN A 781 61.74 29.52 -6.36
CA ASN A 781 60.96 28.72 -5.41
C ASN A 781 59.47 28.64 -5.78
N ALA A 782 58.98 29.52 -6.66
CA ALA A 782 57.63 29.44 -7.22
C ALA A 782 57.47 28.28 -8.24
N LEU A 783 58.59 27.74 -8.74
CA LEU A 783 58.63 26.64 -9.69
C LEU A 783 58.79 25.30 -8.98
N ASP A 784 58.12 24.27 -9.47
CA ASP A 784 58.32 22.87 -9.10
C ASP A 784 59.05 22.15 -10.23
N ILE A 785 60.35 21.95 -10.05
CA ILE A 785 61.27 21.44 -11.08
C ILE A 785 61.04 19.94 -11.26
N GLU A 786 61.08 19.47 -12.51
CA GLU A 786 60.93 18.05 -12.82
C GLU A 786 62.12 17.25 -12.26
N LYS A 787 61.81 16.17 -11.53
CA LYS A 787 62.78 15.37 -10.80
C LYS A 787 62.44 13.89 -10.84
N VAL A 788 63.47 13.06 -10.62
CA VAL A 788 63.33 11.64 -10.32
C VAL A 788 62.58 11.47 -8.99
N LEU A 789 61.59 10.58 -8.96
CA LEU A 789 60.82 10.20 -7.77
C LEU A 789 61.17 8.78 -7.31
N GLU A 790 61.33 7.87 -8.27
CA GLU A 790 61.69 6.47 -8.06
C GLU A 790 62.66 6.02 -9.17
N GLU A 791 63.63 5.19 -8.84
CA GLU A 791 64.51 4.52 -9.80
C GLU A 791 64.53 3.01 -9.52
N LYS A 792 64.41 2.20 -10.57
CA LYS A 792 64.31 0.74 -10.48
C LYS A 792 65.13 0.04 -11.55
N ALA A 793 66.00 -0.89 -11.15
CA ALA A 793 66.65 -1.80 -12.09
C ALA A 793 65.61 -2.78 -12.68
N VAL A 794 65.67 -3.01 -13.99
CA VAL A 794 64.80 -3.96 -14.70
C VAL A 794 65.60 -4.79 -15.69
N ASN A 795 65.03 -5.89 -16.18
CA ASN A 795 65.66 -6.71 -17.21
C ASN A 795 64.57 -7.39 -18.06
N TYR A 796 64.11 -6.70 -19.09
CA TYR A 796 63.13 -7.23 -20.05
C TYR A 796 63.37 -6.67 -21.45
N SER A 797 62.80 -7.29 -22.48
CA SER A 797 62.89 -6.82 -23.87
C SER A 797 61.50 -6.56 -24.46
N ARG A 798 61.32 -5.43 -25.15
CA ARG A 798 60.07 -5.02 -25.82
C ARG A 798 60.35 -4.43 -27.19
N TYR A 799 59.35 -4.38 -28.05
CA TYR A 799 59.43 -3.63 -29.30
C TYR A 799 59.09 -2.17 -29.05
N ILE A 800 59.77 -1.25 -29.75
CA ILE A 800 59.37 0.16 -29.80
C ILE A 800 58.18 0.27 -30.77
N SER A 801 57.01 0.64 -30.25
CA SER A 801 55.73 0.71 -30.96
C SER A 801 55.23 2.14 -31.22
N ARG A 802 55.84 3.16 -30.62
CA ARG A 802 55.47 4.58 -30.82
C ARG A 802 56.67 5.40 -31.32
N GLY A 803 56.50 6.06 -32.47
CA GLY A 803 57.57 6.80 -33.17
C GLY A 803 57.71 8.29 -32.84
N THR A 804 56.83 8.84 -32.00
CA THR A 804 56.73 10.30 -31.75
C THR A 804 57.67 10.81 -30.65
N ASP A 805 58.20 9.91 -29.83
CA ASP A 805 58.87 10.22 -28.57
C ASP A 805 60.30 10.72 -28.76
N ASN A 806 60.80 11.45 -27.76
CA ASN A 806 62.21 11.83 -27.69
C ASN A 806 62.99 10.70 -27.02
N VAL A 807 64.14 10.33 -27.60
CA VAL A 807 65.19 9.60 -26.90
C VAL A 807 66.16 10.62 -26.32
N THR A 808 66.47 10.54 -25.02
CA THR A 808 67.18 11.59 -24.28
C THR A 808 68.37 11.07 -23.45
N THR A 809 69.27 11.98 -23.06
CA THR A 809 70.44 11.68 -22.22
C THR A 809 70.10 11.42 -20.75
N LYS A 810 68.99 12.00 -20.28
CA LYS A 810 68.37 11.80 -18.96
C LYS A 810 66.84 11.64 -19.15
N PRO A 811 66.08 11.18 -18.15
CA PRO A 811 64.61 11.30 -18.16
C PRO A 811 64.14 12.70 -18.56
N TYR A 812 63.14 12.79 -19.45
CA TYR A 812 62.85 14.03 -20.19
C TYR A 812 62.25 15.14 -19.29
N GLY A 813 62.96 16.27 -19.22
CA GLY A 813 62.59 17.45 -18.43
C GLY A 813 63.41 17.66 -17.16
N VAL A 814 64.07 16.61 -16.65
CA VAL A 814 64.95 16.68 -15.47
C VAL A 814 66.21 17.51 -15.77
N GLU A 815 66.69 18.28 -14.79
CA GLU A 815 67.76 19.28 -14.96
C GLU A 815 68.99 18.76 -15.73
N GLY A 816 69.34 19.44 -16.83
CA GLY A 816 70.44 19.05 -17.73
C GLY A 816 70.14 17.82 -18.60
N PHE A 817 68.89 17.59 -18.99
CA PHE A 817 68.54 16.64 -20.05
C PHE A 817 68.83 17.23 -21.44
N ALA A 818 69.13 16.38 -22.42
CA ALA A 818 69.21 16.73 -23.84
C ALA A 818 68.53 15.65 -24.69
N VAL A 819 68.02 16.03 -25.87
CA VAL A 819 67.43 15.10 -26.85
C VAL A 819 68.53 14.54 -27.75
N LYS A 820 68.64 13.21 -27.84
CA LYS A 820 69.59 12.48 -28.69
C LYS A 820 68.99 12.20 -30.08
N SER A 821 67.72 11.78 -30.14
CA SER A 821 67.02 11.40 -31.37
C SER A 821 65.50 11.25 -31.15
N LYS A 822 64.76 10.87 -32.19
CA LYS A 822 63.34 10.47 -32.11
C LYS A 822 63.19 8.94 -32.06
N SER A 823 62.14 8.45 -31.41
CA SER A 823 61.85 7.01 -31.34
C SER A 823 61.45 6.40 -32.69
N SER A 824 61.01 7.20 -33.67
CA SER A 824 60.78 6.77 -35.05
C SER A 824 62.02 6.12 -35.68
N SER A 825 63.23 6.57 -35.32
CA SER A 825 64.50 5.98 -35.76
C SER A 825 64.73 4.54 -35.25
N TYR A 826 63.86 4.03 -34.37
CA TYR A 826 63.95 2.69 -33.80
C TYR A 826 62.60 1.94 -33.79
N LEU A 827 61.59 2.44 -34.50
CA LEU A 827 60.25 1.82 -34.55
C LEU A 827 60.35 0.38 -35.07
N GLY A 828 59.69 -0.56 -34.39
CA GLY A 828 59.76 -1.99 -34.70
C GLY A 828 61.01 -2.72 -34.18
N ASN A 829 62.00 -2.04 -33.59
CA ASN A 829 63.16 -2.72 -32.99
C ASN A 829 62.83 -3.30 -31.61
N LYS A 830 63.28 -4.55 -31.35
CA LYS A 830 63.26 -5.15 -30.01
C LYS A 830 64.44 -4.60 -29.19
N VAL A 831 64.16 -3.84 -28.14
CA VAL A 831 65.15 -3.22 -27.26
C VAL A 831 65.08 -3.79 -25.85
N LYS A 832 66.25 -3.84 -25.18
CA LYS A 832 66.38 -4.28 -23.79
C LYS A 832 66.25 -3.08 -22.86
N ALA A 833 65.28 -3.14 -21.94
CA ALA A 833 65.17 -2.23 -20.81
C ALA A 833 66.10 -2.70 -19.67
N VAL A 834 66.91 -1.79 -19.13
CA VAL A 834 67.81 -2.08 -17.99
C VAL A 834 67.51 -1.28 -16.72
N LYS A 835 66.83 -0.13 -16.86
CA LYS A 835 66.46 0.74 -15.74
C LYS A 835 65.19 1.51 -16.08
N GLU A 836 64.28 1.62 -15.12
CA GLU A 836 63.12 2.52 -15.15
C GLU A 836 63.33 3.65 -14.15
N VAL A 837 62.85 4.85 -14.49
CA VAL A 837 62.79 6.02 -13.62
C VAL A 837 61.42 6.65 -13.73
N THR A 838 60.71 6.75 -12.61
CA THR A 838 59.45 7.49 -12.53
C THR A 838 59.72 8.94 -12.14
N THR A 839 59.20 9.86 -12.93
CA THR A 839 59.16 11.30 -12.63
C THR A 839 57.70 11.74 -12.38
N ARG A 840 57.40 13.04 -12.26
CA ARG A 840 55.99 13.49 -12.15
C ARG A 840 55.23 13.38 -13.47
N ARG A 841 55.94 13.38 -14.60
CA ARG A 841 55.35 13.42 -15.95
C ARG A 841 55.17 12.04 -16.57
N SER A 842 56.08 11.10 -16.33
CA SER A 842 55.99 9.72 -16.85
C SER A 842 57.00 8.79 -16.17
N THR A 843 56.91 7.48 -16.48
CA THR A 843 58.01 6.55 -16.30
C THR A 843 58.85 6.51 -17.57
N TYR A 844 60.14 6.81 -17.45
CA TYR A 844 61.13 6.71 -18.52
C TYR A 844 61.95 5.43 -18.36
N VAL A 845 62.39 4.85 -19.47
CA VAL A 845 63.15 3.59 -19.52
C VAL A 845 64.48 3.83 -20.23
N LEU A 846 65.58 3.40 -19.61
CA LEU A 846 66.89 3.35 -20.28
C LEU A 846 66.95 2.08 -21.15
N ILE A 847 66.99 2.29 -22.46
CA ILE A 847 66.92 1.23 -23.46
C ILE A 847 68.24 1.01 -24.21
N TYR A 848 68.53 -0.26 -24.50
CA TYR A 848 69.70 -0.74 -25.24
C TYR A 848 69.26 -1.54 -26.47
N ASN A 849 70.03 -1.46 -27.55
CA ASN A 849 69.96 -2.39 -28.68
C ASN A 849 71.25 -3.21 -28.70
N GLY A 850 71.16 -4.52 -28.46
CA GLY A 850 72.31 -5.34 -28.08
C GLY A 850 73.03 -4.73 -26.87
N ASN A 851 74.33 -4.49 -27.01
CA ASN A 851 75.17 -3.85 -25.98
C ASN A 851 75.23 -2.30 -26.10
N LYS A 852 74.57 -1.68 -27.10
CA LYS A 852 74.64 -0.23 -27.34
C LYS A 852 73.49 0.49 -26.63
N GLU A 853 73.83 1.44 -25.76
CA GLU A 853 72.84 2.35 -25.17
C GLU A 853 72.20 3.23 -26.26
N ILE A 854 70.87 3.23 -26.31
CA ILE A 854 70.10 4.13 -27.17
C ILE A 854 69.79 5.42 -26.40
N GLY A 855 69.28 5.31 -25.17
CA GLY A 855 69.05 6.41 -24.23
C GLY A 855 67.79 6.19 -23.41
N TRP A 856 67.30 7.26 -22.77
CA TRP A 856 66.03 7.27 -22.07
C TRP A 856 64.87 7.50 -23.05
N ILE A 857 63.81 6.70 -22.96
CA ILE A 857 62.57 6.85 -23.73
C ILE A 857 61.36 6.81 -22.79
N ASP A 858 60.22 7.40 -23.16
CA ASP A 858 58.96 7.21 -22.44
C ASP A 858 58.53 5.73 -22.47
N LYS A 859 58.17 5.14 -21.31
CA LYS A 859 57.81 3.70 -21.22
C LYS A 859 56.64 3.32 -22.13
N ASN A 860 55.72 4.24 -22.40
CA ASN A 860 54.55 3.97 -23.24
C ASN A 860 54.89 3.83 -24.73
N ALA A 861 56.14 4.12 -25.14
CA ALA A 861 56.64 3.85 -26.47
C ALA A 861 57.07 2.39 -26.71
N LEU A 862 57.02 1.54 -25.68
CA LEU A 862 57.29 0.10 -25.74
C LEU A 862 55.99 -0.72 -25.81
N THR A 863 56.07 -1.98 -26.28
CA THR A 863 54.94 -2.94 -26.22
C THR A 863 54.65 -3.44 -24.80
N GLU A 864 53.41 -3.86 -24.59
CA GLU A 864 52.86 -4.42 -23.35
C GLU A 864 52.87 -5.95 -23.33
N THR A 865 52.41 -6.54 -22.22
CA THR A 865 52.18 -7.99 -22.09
C THR A 865 51.04 -8.24 -21.11
N VAL A 866 50.27 -9.30 -21.35
CA VAL A 866 49.23 -9.78 -20.44
C VAL A 866 49.88 -10.47 -19.24
N LEU A 867 49.58 -9.99 -18.04
CA LEU A 867 50.09 -10.47 -16.76
C LEU A 867 49.18 -11.56 -16.16
N SER A 868 47.89 -11.47 -16.43
CA SER A 868 46.88 -12.46 -16.07
C SER A 868 45.65 -12.28 -16.96
N GLU A 869 44.95 -13.39 -17.20
CA GLU A 869 43.66 -13.43 -17.88
C GLU A 869 42.65 -14.20 -17.02
N LYS A 870 41.39 -13.77 -17.04
CA LYS A 870 40.29 -14.39 -16.28
C LYS A 870 39.01 -14.42 -17.12
N ASN A 871 38.35 -15.59 -17.16
CA ASN A 871 37.00 -15.72 -17.71
C ASN A 871 35.98 -15.01 -16.82
N ILE A 872 35.09 -14.23 -17.43
CA ILE A 872 34.16 -13.31 -16.78
C ILE A 872 32.77 -13.47 -17.41
N ASN A 873 31.74 -13.17 -16.63
CA ASN A 873 30.35 -13.12 -17.12
C ASN A 873 29.62 -11.97 -16.42
N TYR A 874 29.59 -10.80 -17.08
CA TYR A 874 28.72 -9.69 -16.69
C TYR A 874 28.31 -8.85 -17.89
N SER A 875 27.31 -7.99 -17.69
CA SER A 875 26.85 -7.01 -18.66
C SER A 875 27.46 -5.63 -18.40
N ALA A 876 27.71 -4.89 -19.46
CA ALA A 876 28.11 -3.50 -19.39
C ALA A 876 27.49 -2.68 -20.53
N LYS A 877 27.58 -1.36 -20.43
CA LYS A 877 27.25 -0.41 -21.50
C LYS A 877 28.53 0.32 -21.93
N ILE A 878 28.79 0.51 -23.22
CA ILE A 878 29.94 1.34 -23.64
C ILE A 878 29.63 2.80 -23.29
N LYS A 879 30.41 3.40 -22.39
CA LYS A 879 30.22 4.79 -21.90
C LYS A 879 31.22 5.79 -22.46
N ARG A 880 32.38 5.33 -22.95
CA ARG A 880 33.46 6.16 -23.49
C ARG A 880 33.67 5.80 -24.95
N GLY A 881 33.74 6.82 -25.81
CA GLY A 881 33.83 6.67 -27.28
C GLY A 881 35.22 6.93 -27.88
N THR A 882 36.22 7.15 -27.02
CA THR A 882 37.59 7.52 -27.43
C THR A 882 38.52 6.32 -27.61
N ASP A 883 38.19 5.20 -26.98
CA ASP A 883 39.00 3.98 -26.90
C ASP A 883 38.98 3.16 -28.18
N ASN A 884 39.97 2.30 -28.34
CA ASN A 884 40.06 1.34 -29.44
C ASN A 884 39.61 -0.05 -28.98
N PHE A 885 38.90 -0.75 -29.85
CA PHE A 885 38.73 -2.20 -29.84
C PHE A 885 39.86 -2.82 -30.66
N GLY A 886 40.49 -3.88 -30.15
CA GLY A 886 41.51 -4.64 -30.85
C GLY A 886 41.32 -6.16 -30.74
N THR A 887 42.11 -6.91 -31.51
CA THR A 887 42.20 -8.39 -31.40
C THR A 887 42.65 -8.84 -30.02
N ASP A 888 43.43 -7.99 -29.35
CA ASP A 888 44.12 -8.23 -28.08
C ASP A 888 44.07 -6.96 -27.20
N PRO A 889 44.45 -7.04 -25.91
CA PRO A 889 44.66 -5.87 -25.07
C PRO A 889 45.59 -4.82 -25.71
N TYR A 890 45.30 -3.53 -25.52
CA TYR A 890 45.98 -2.48 -26.29
C TYR A 890 47.51 -2.47 -26.10
N ALA A 891 48.22 -2.41 -27.24
CA ALA A 891 49.67 -2.37 -27.37
C ALA A 891 50.46 -3.64 -26.93
N THR A 892 49.82 -4.81 -26.82
CA THR A 892 50.52 -6.11 -26.78
C THR A 892 51.23 -6.42 -28.11
N GLU A 893 51.98 -7.54 -28.17
CA GLU A 893 52.75 -7.96 -29.36
C GLU A 893 51.83 -8.25 -30.57
N ASP A 894 50.69 -8.91 -30.34
CA ASP A 894 49.72 -9.32 -31.37
C ASP A 894 48.60 -8.29 -31.66
N TYR A 895 48.58 -7.15 -30.95
CA TYR A 895 47.51 -6.15 -31.04
C TYR A 895 47.29 -5.63 -32.48
N SER A 896 46.12 -5.93 -33.03
CA SER A 896 45.59 -5.33 -34.25
C SER A 896 44.32 -4.52 -33.96
N TYR A 897 44.20 -3.31 -34.53
CA TYR A 897 43.03 -2.45 -34.37
C TYR A 897 41.81 -2.97 -35.16
N ILE A 898 40.65 -3.03 -34.51
CA ILE A 898 39.38 -3.46 -35.12
C ILE A 898 38.45 -2.26 -35.37
N ALA A 899 38.21 -1.44 -34.34
CA ALA A 899 37.26 -0.33 -34.42
C ALA A 899 37.46 0.68 -33.27
N LYS A 900 36.91 1.89 -33.43
CA LYS A 900 36.80 2.84 -32.32
C LYS A 900 35.51 2.61 -31.54
N SER A 901 35.59 2.70 -30.21
CA SER A 901 34.49 2.49 -29.26
C SER A 901 33.27 3.37 -29.49
N SER A 902 33.43 4.53 -30.15
CA SER A 902 32.31 5.36 -30.63
C SER A 902 31.29 4.58 -31.48
N LYS A 903 31.74 3.59 -32.29
CA LYS A 903 30.88 2.70 -33.10
C LYS A 903 29.91 1.86 -32.26
N TYR A 904 30.23 1.64 -31.00
CA TYR A 904 29.45 0.84 -30.05
C TYR A 904 28.99 1.67 -28.84
N LEU A 905 29.15 3.00 -28.87
CA LEU A 905 28.78 3.89 -27.77
C LEU A 905 27.30 3.73 -27.42
N ASN A 906 27.00 3.74 -26.12
CA ASN A 906 25.70 3.43 -25.54
C ASN A 906 25.13 2.02 -25.80
N LYS A 907 25.76 1.16 -26.62
CA LYS A 907 25.30 -0.23 -26.77
C LYS A 907 25.52 -1.01 -25.48
N GLN A 908 24.58 -1.91 -25.20
CA GLN A 908 24.72 -2.94 -24.16
C GLN A 908 25.59 -4.07 -24.72
N VAL A 909 26.50 -4.57 -23.89
CA VAL A 909 27.49 -5.57 -24.27
C VAL A 909 27.68 -6.61 -23.15
N LYS A 910 28.22 -7.77 -23.51
CA LYS A 910 28.64 -8.83 -22.56
C LYS A 910 30.16 -8.83 -22.46
N VAL A 911 30.70 -8.87 -21.24
CA VAL A 911 32.13 -9.12 -21.01
C VAL A 911 32.34 -10.62 -20.84
N LEU A 912 33.23 -11.19 -21.66
CA LEU A 912 33.57 -12.61 -21.68
C LEU A 912 34.86 -12.92 -20.90
N LYS A 913 35.82 -11.99 -20.92
CA LYS A 913 37.11 -12.11 -20.23
C LYS A 913 37.61 -10.76 -19.77
N GLU A 914 38.53 -10.77 -18.80
CA GLU A 914 39.39 -9.64 -18.48
C GLU A 914 40.85 -10.05 -18.49
N ALA A 915 41.71 -9.16 -18.99
CA ALA A 915 43.16 -9.32 -19.08
C ALA A 915 43.85 -8.09 -18.49
N VAL A 916 44.86 -8.30 -17.65
CA VAL A 916 45.61 -7.22 -16.98
C VAL A 916 46.95 -7.01 -17.68
N THR A 917 47.29 -5.78 -18.06
CA THR A 917 48.66 -5.40 -18.49
C THR A 917 49.28 -4.43 -17.48
N TYR A 918 50.51 -3.94 -17.72
CA TYR A 918 51.09 -2.90 -16.84
C TYR A 918 50.42 -1.54 -16.97
N ARG A 919 49.57 -1.31 -17.98
CA ARG A 919 48.82 -0.04 -18.17
C ARG A 919 47.40 -0.06 -17.61
N SER A 920 46.66 -1.16 -17.80
CA SER A 920 45.23 -1.20 -17.48
C SER A 920 44.68 -2.65 -17.46
N THR A 921 43.43 -2.79 -17.05
CA THR A 921 42.62 -3.99 -17.33
C THR A 921 41.85 -3.78 -18.63
N TYR A 922 41.93 -4.74 -19.53
CA TYR A 922 41.16 -4.80 -20.77
C TYR A 922 40.08 -5.88 -20.64
N ALA A 923 38.95 -5.67 -21.30
CA ALA A 923 37.78 -6.54 -21.25
C ALA A 923 37.45 -7.03 -22.67
N LEU A 924 37.31 -8.34 -22.84
CA LEU A 924 36.90 -8.97 -24.11
C LEU A 924 35.39 -8.89 -24.25
N ILE A 925 34.93 -8.25 -25.33
CA ILE A 925 33.54 -7.85 -25.50
C ILE A 925 32.82 -8.72 -26.53
N SER A 926 31.60 -9.13 -26.20
CA SER A 926 30.63 -9.68 -27.15
C SER A 926 29.37 -8.82 -27.24
N ILE A 927 28.81 -8.75 -28.45
CA ILE A 927 27.50 -8.18 -28.75
C ILE A 927 26.73 -9.25 -29.54
N ASP A 928 25.50 -9.52 -29.12
CA ASP A 928 24.57 -10.47 -29.77
C ASP A 928 25.18 -11.88 -30.01
N GLY A 929 26.03 -12.34 -29.08
CA GLY A 929 26.73 -13.63 -29.13
C GLY A 929 28.01 -13.64 -29.98
N LYS A 930 28.24 -12.62 -30.81
CA LYS A 930 29.48 -12.45 -31.58
C LYS A 930 30.54 -11.72 -30.77
N GLU A 931 31.80 -12.15 -30.89
CA GLU A 931 32.94 -11.45 -30.29
C GLU A 931 33.34 -10.21 -31.12
N ILE A 932 33.68 -9.12 -30.44
CA ILE A 932 33.94 -7.79 -31.02
C ILE A 932 35.39 -7.34 -30.79
N GLY A 933 36.09 -7.96 -29.83
CA GLY A 933 37.48 -7.64 -29.46
C GLY A 933 37.61 -7.04 -28.06
N TRP A 934 38.84 -6.73 -27.67
CA TRP A 934 39.20 -6.17 -26.37
C TRP A 934 39.12 -4.65 -26.35
N VAL A 935 38.60 -4.07 -25.27
CA VAL A 935 38.60 -2.62 -25.00
C VAL A 935 39.05 -2.36 -23.55
N ASP A 936 39.57 -1.17 -23.26
CA ASP A 936 39.91 -0.75 -21.89
C ASP A 936 38.68 -0.85 -20.96
N LYS A 937 38.82 -1.48 -19.79
CA LYS A 937 37.69 -1.72 -18.85
C LYS A 937 37.06 -0.41 -18.36
N ASN A 938 37.78 0.71 -18.36
CA ASN A 938 37.22 2.01 -17.96
C ASN A 938 36.33 2.63 -19.06
N ALA A 939 36.35 2.12 -20.28
CA ALA A 939 35.39 2.47 -21.33
C ALA A 939 33.99 1.88 -21.09
N LEU A 940 33.86 0.94 -20.15
CA LEU A 940 32.62 0.26 -19.78
C LEU A 940 31.93 0.94 -18.61
N ASP A 941 30.61 1.02 -18.65
CA ASP A 941 29.77 1.13 -17.46
C ASP A 941 29.23 -0.25 -17.09
N ILE A 942 29.84 -0.88 -16.09
CA ILE A 942 29.53 -2.23 -15.63
C ILE A 942 28.20 -2.21 -14.87
N GLU A 943 27.34 -3.21 -15.09
CA GLU A 943 26.06 -3.29 -14.39
C GLU A 943 26.24 -3.67 -12.92
N LYS A 944 25.62 -2.89 -12.02
CA LYS A 944 25.78 -2.98 -10.57
C LYS A 944 24.43 -2.94 -9.87
N VAL A 945 24.38 -3.56 -8.70
CA VAL A 945 23.33 -3.29 -7.70
C VAL A 945 23.54 -1.87 -7.17
N LEU A 946 22.52 -1.03 -7.29
CA LEU A 946 22.48 0.35 -6.80
C LEU A 946 21.95 0.41 -5.37
N SER A 947 21.02 -0.48 -5.04
CA SER A 947 20.47 -0.69 -3.71
C SER A 947 20.03 -2.15 -3.56
N GLU A 948 20.27 -2.74 -2.39
CA GLU A 948 19.64 -4.00 -1.95
C GLU A 948 18.95 -3.73 -0.62
N LYS A 949 17.79 -4.36 -0.42
CA LYS A 949 17.06 -4.37 0.85
C LYS A 949 16.43 -5.74 1.08
N ASP A 950 16.36 -6.12 2.35
CA ASP A 950 15.41 -7.12 2.79
C ASP A 950 13.99 -6.54 2.73
N VAL A 951 12.98 -7.39 2.54
CA VAL A 951 11.57 -7.02 2.61
C VAL A 951 10.82 -7.99 3.51
N THR A 952 9.67 -7.57 4.03
CA THR A 952 8.73 -8.49 4.68
C THR A 952 8.32 -9.56 3.67
N ASP A 953 8.62 -10.82 3.98
CA ASP A 953 8.33 -11.99 3.13
C ASP A 953 6.88 -11.94 2.61
N TYR A 954 6.73 -11.92 1.28
CA TYR A 954 5.42 -11.91 0.63
C TYR A 954 5.34 -12.94 -0.50
N LYS A 955 4.15 -13.51 -0.72
CA LYS A 955 3.91 -14.49 -1.77
C LYS A 955 3.69 -13.82 -3.13
N ALA A 956 4.26 -14.41 -4.17
CA ALA A 956 4.09 -13.96 -5.55
C ALA A 956 4.09 -15.17 -6.49
N ARG A 957 3.37 -15.08 -7.61
CA ARG A 957 3.34 -16.10 -8.66
C ARG A 957 4.29 -15.71 -9.78
N ILE A 958 5.10 -16.66 -10.27
CA ILE A 958 5.86 -16.48 -11.52
C ILE A 958 4.86 -16.53 -12.69
N VAL A 959 4.77 -15.45 -13.47
CA VAL A 959 3.77 -15.26 -14.54
C VAL A 959 4.37 -14.97 -15.93
N ARG A 960 5.69 -14.78 -16.03
CA ARG A 960 6.38 -14.43 -17.29
C ARG A 960 7.43 -15.48 -17.66
N ASN A 961 7.50 -15.82 -18.95
CA ASN A 961 8.45 -16.80 -19.50
C ASN A 961 9.74 -16.15 -20.00
N GLY A 962 10.83 -16.91 -20.00
CA GLY A 962 12.14 -16.51 -20.53
C GLY A 962 13.05 -15.76 -19.54
N ASP A 963 12.56 -15.37 -18.37
CA ASP A 963 13.36 -14.70 -17.34
C ASP A 963 14.39 -15.62 -16.70
N SER A 964 15.61 -15.14 -16.50
CA SER A 964 16.65 -15.92 -15.84
C SER A 964 16.43 -15.97 -14.32
N VAL A 965 16.53 -17.16 -13.73
CA VAL A 965 16.74 -17.36 -12.29
C VAL A 965 18.25 -17.47 -12.06
N SER A 966 18.84 -16.51 -11.35
CA SER A 966 20.30 -16.35 -11.25
C SER A 966 20.83 -16.35 -9.81
N THR A 967 22.15 -16.55 -9.64
CA THR A 967 22.85 -16.44 -8.34
C THR A 967 22.94 -15.00 -7.81
N LYS A 968 22.82 -14.01 -8.69
CA LYS A 968 22.79 -12.57 -8.42
C LYS A 968 21.80 -11.88 -9.37
N PRO A 969 21.39 -10.62 -9.13
CA PRO A 969 20.67 -9.79 -10.11
C PRO A 969 21.32 -9.86 -11.51
N TRP A 970 20.50 -10.04 -12.55
CA TRP A 970 20.98 -10.45 -13.86
C TRP A 970 21.92 -9.42 -14.49
N GLY A 971 23.02 -9.91 -15.07
CA GLY A 971 24.04 -9.06 -15.69
C GLY A 971 25.05 -8.43 -14.72
N THR A 972 24.88 -8.54 -13.39
CA THR A 972 25.85 -7.99 -12.42
C THR A 972 27.12 -8.84 -12.28
N GLU A 973 28.19 -8.30 -11.73
CA GLU A 973 29.51 -8.97 -11.68
C GLU A 973 29.48 -10.33 -10.96
N GLY A 974 29.76 -11.40 -11.71
CA GLY A 974 29.77 -12.77 -11.20
C GLY A 974 28.38 -13.40 -11.05
N TYR A 975 27.37 -12.93 -11.80
CA TYR A 975 26.10 -13.65 -11.92
C TYR A 975 26.25 -14.93 -12.77
N THR A 976 25.52 -15.97 -12.39
CA THR A 976 25.34 -17.20 -13.16
C THR A 976 23.87 -17.57 -13.18
N VAL A 977 23.36 -17.97 -14.35
CA VAL A 977 21.99 -18.46 -14.51
C VAL A 977 21.92 -19.89 -13.98
N LYS A 978 21.00 -20.15 -13.05
CA LYS A 978 20.71 -21.50 -12.52
C LYS A 978 19.64 -22.21 -13.35
N ALA A 979 18.61 -21.47 -13.76
CA ALA A 979 17.42 -21.94 -14.46
C ALA A 979 16.67 -20.77 -15.11
N TYR A 980 15.53 -21.04 -15.76
CA TYR A 980 14.65 -20.01 -16.34
C TYR A 980 13.23 -20.10 -15.76
N SER A 981 12.51 -18.98 -15.75
CA SER A 981 11.17 -18.85 -15.19
C SER A 981 10.14 -19.79 -15.81
N GLN A 982 10.34 -20.17 -17.07
CA GLN A 982 9.53 -21.15 -17.80
C GLN A 982 9.42 -22.49 -17.05
N SER A 983 10.46 -22.91 -16.33
CA SER A 983 10.49 -24.14 -15.52
C SER A 983 9.71 -24.02 -14.19
N TYR A 984 9.22 -22.82 -13.87
CA TYR A 984 8.49 -22.50 -12.64
C TYR A 984 7.25 -21.66 -12.92
N LEU A 985 6.74 -21.63 -14.16
CA LEU A 985 5.57 -20.84 -14.53
C LEU A 985 4.35 -21.29 -13.73
N GLY A 986 3.64 -20.33 -13.13
CA GLY A 986 2.54 -20.58 -12.20
C GLY A 986 2.98 -20.80 -10.76
N ALA A 987 4.22 -21.21 -10.50
CA ALA A 987 4.68 -21.51 -9.15
C ALA A 987 4.60 -20.29 -8.22
N GLU A 988 4.11 -20.52 -7.01
CA GLU A 988 4.16 -19.54 -5.93
C GLU A 988 5.53 -19.56 -5.26
N VAL A 989 6.10 -18.37 -5.10
CA VAL A 989 7.38 -18.13 -4.45
C VAL A 989 7.24 -17.07 -3.37
N THR A 990 8.02 -17.21 -2.30
CA THR A 990 8.21 -16.14 -1.31
C THR A 990 9.31 -15.21 -1.81
N VAL A 991 9.03 -13.91 -1.90
CA VAL A 991 10.03 -12.87 -2.14
C VAL A 991 10.61 -12.42 -0.80
N LYS A 992 11.94 -12.53 -0.65
CA LYS A 992 12.68 -12.16 0.58
C LYS A 992 13.44 -10.84 0.51
N LYS A 993 13.98 -10.52 -0.67
CA LYS A 993 14.83 -9.34 -0.92
C LYS A 993 14.48 -8.68 -2.25
N GLU A 994 14.72 -7.38 -2.35
CA GLU A 994 14.72 -6.62 -3.60
C GLU A 994 16.08 -5.96 -3.83
N ALA A 995 16.59 -6.03 -5.05
CA ALA A 995 17.83 -5.38 -5.47
C ALA A 995 17.63 -4.64 -6.80
N THR A 996 17.86 -3.34 -6.82
CA THR A 996 17.68 -2.49 -8.01
C THR A 996 19.02 -2.31 -8.72
N THR A 997 19.07 -2.56 -10.02
CA THR A 997 20.20 -2.22 -10.90
C THR A 997 19.80 -1.04 -11.81
N ARG A 998 20.58 -0.72 -12.86
CA ARG A 998 20.14 0.30 -13.85
C ARG A 998 19.11 -0.24 -14.84
N ARG A 999 18.99 -1.56 -14.96
CA ARG A 999 18.10 -2.26 -15.91
C ARG A 999 16.73 -2.59 -15.33
N SER A 1000 16.67 -3.16 -14.13
CA SER A 1000 15.40 -3.50 -13.45
C SER A 1000 15.58 -3.62 -11.93
N THR A 1001 14.47 -3.83 -11.22
CA THR A 1001 14.48 -4.39 -9.87
C THR A 1001 14.42 -5.91 -9.97
N TYR A 1002 15.41 -6.59 -9.41
CA TYR A 1002 15.43 -8.04 -9.25
C TYR A 1002 15.01 -8.41 -7.83
N VAL A 1003 14.49 -9.62 -7.65
CA VAL A 1003 14.01 -10.12 -6.35
C VAL A 1003 14.53 -11.52 -6.07
N LEU A 1004 14.95 -11.74 -4.82
CA LEU A 1004 15.37 -13.06 -4.36
C LEU A 1004 14.13 -13.86 -4.00
N VAL A 1005 13.88 -14.92 -4.77
CA VAL A 1005 12.73 -15.82 -4.60
C VAL A 1005 13.13 -17.14 -3.96
N ALA A 1006 12.26 -17.64 -3.08
CA ALA A 1006 12.33 -18.97 -2.49
C ALA A 1006 11.08 -19.78 -2.83
N LEU A 1007 11.27 -21.05 -3.19
CA LEU A 1007 10.22 -22.02 -3.46
C LEU A 1007 10.27 -23.08 -2.36
N ASN A 1008 9.15 -23.33 -1.69
CA ASN A 1008 9.05 -24.24 -0.54
C ASN A 1008 10.13 -23.97 0.53
N GLY A 1009 10.34 -22.69 0.86
CA GLY A 1009 11.36 -22.20 1.81
C GLY A 1009 12.80 -22.15 1.27
N LYS A 1010 13.13 -22.98 0.27
CA LYS A 1010 14.48 -23.07 -0.32
C LYS A 1010 14.72 -21.96 -1.33
N GLU A 1011 15.86 -21.28 -1.23
CA GLU A 1011 16.19 -20.17 -2.13
C GLU A 1011 16.50 -20.64 -3.55
N LEU A 1012 15.67 -20.18 -4.47
CA LEU A 1012 15.70 -20.53 -5.88
C LEU A 1012 16.72 -19.64 -6.59
N GLY A 1013 16.56 -18.31 -6.51
CA GLY A 1013 17.55 -17.35 -7.02
C GLY A 1013 16.97 -15.95 -7.19
N TRP A 1014 17.74 -15.07 -7.83
CA TRP A 1014 17.29 -13.75 -8.26
C TRP A 1014 16.60 -13.82 -9.62
N ILE A 1015 15.38 -13.27 -9.71
CA ILE A 1015 14.57 -13.14 -10.93
C ILE A 1015 14.19 -11.67 -11.13
N ASP A 1016 13.86 -11.23 -12.35
CA ASP A 1016 13.29 -9.89 -12.56
C ASP A 1016 11.94 -9.77 -11.81
N LYS A 1017 11.73 -8.70 -11.06
CA LYS A 1017 10.48 -8.46 -10.33
C LYS A 1017 9.28 -8.39 -11.27
N ALA A 1018 9.48 -7.91 -12.50
CA ALA A 1018 8.43 -7.85 -13.53
C ALA A 1018 8.04 -9.23 -14.09
N ALA A 1019 8.72 -10.31 -13.70
CA ALA A 1019 8.29 -11.69 -13.96
C ALA A 1019 7.25 -12.21 -12.95
N LEU A 1020 7.00 -11.47 -11.86
CA LEU A 1020 6.16 -11.90 -10.74
C LEU A 1020 4.87 -11.08 -10.63
N LYS A 1021 3.75 -11.77 -10.38
CA LYS A 1021 2.51 -11.18 -9.88
C LYS A 1021 2.48 -11.34 -8.35
N LYS A 1022 2.49 -10.25 -7.58
CA LYS A 1022 2.27 -10.31 -6.13
C LYS A 1022 0.87 -10.86 -5.84
N LEU A 1023 0.77 -11.77 -4.87
CA LEU A 1023 -0.50 -12.31 -4.39
C LEU A 1023 -0.99 -11.49 -3.18
N ASP A 1024 -2.30 -11.40 -3.03
CA ASP A 1024 -2.97 -10.79 -1.87
C ASP A 1024 -3.50 -11.91 -0.95
N PRO A 1025 -3.01 -12.04 0.29
CA PRO A 1025 -3.42 -13.11 1.19
C PRO A 1025 -4.90 -13.02 1.63
N ASN A 1026 -5.58 -11.90 1.37
CA ASN A 1026 -7.00 -11.72 1.70
C ASN A 1026 -7.95 -12.09 0.54
N LYS A 1027 -7.41 -12.38 -0.65
CA LYS A 1027 -8.19 -12.56 -1.88
C LYS A 1027 -8.27 -14.03 -2.29
N ARG A 1028 -9.45 -14.63 -2.12
CA ARG A 1028 -9.71 -16.03 -2.48
C ARG A 1028 -9.51 -16.29 -3.97
N VAL A 1029 -8.85 -17.41 -4.29
CA VAL A 1029 -8.54 -17.88 -5.64
C VAL A 1029 -9.42 -19.10 -5.95
N VAL A 1030 -10.19 -19.00 -7.03
CA VAL A 1030 -11.10 -20.05 -7.52
C VAL A 1030 -10.64 -20.52 -8.89
N VAL A 1031 -10.50 -21.84 -9.07
CA VAL A 1031 -10.29 -22.44 -10.40
C VAL A 1031 -11.60 -22.99 -10.92
N ILE A 1032 -11.99 -22.54 -12.11
CA ILE A 1032 -13.13 -23.06 -12.86
C ILE A 1032 -12.59 -23.89 -14.02
N ASP A 1033 -12.97 -25.17 -14.07
CA ASP A 1033 -12.62 -26.09 -15.15
C ASP A 1033 -13.81 -26.31 -16.08
N ALA A 1034 -13.67 -25.90 -17.34
CA ALA A 1034 -14.69 -26.14 -18.36
C ALA A 1034 -14.46 -27.52 -18.98
N GLY A 1035 -15.28 -28.51 -18.63
CA GLY A 1035 -15.14 -29.91 -19.05
C GLY A 1035 -15.00 -30.08 -20.57
N HIS A 1036 -14.25 -31.10 -20.99
CA HIS A 1036 -13.93 -31.42 -22.40
C HIS A 1036 -13.27 -30.23 -23.14
N GLY A 1037 -13.20 -30.23 -24.48
CA GLY A 1037 -12.66 -29.12 -25.29
C GLY A 1037 -11.80 -29.54 -26.48
N GLY A 1038 -11.78 -28.73 -27.54
CA GLY A 1038 -10.97 -28.95 -28.73
C GLY A 1038 -11.33 -30.24 -29.48
N SER A 1039 -10.38 -31.17 -29.55
CA SER A 1039 -10.53 -32.51 -30.13
C SER A 1039 -11.46 -33.43 -29.32
N ASP A 1040 -11.70 -33.12 -28.05
CA ASP A 1040 -12.64 -33.83 -27.18
C ASP A 1040 -13.97 -33.06 -27.13
N PRO A 1041 -15.06 -33.58 -27.73
CA PRO A 1041 -16.36 -32.90 -27.74
C PRO A 1041 -17.18 -33.08 -26.45
N GLY A 1042 -16.81 -34.02 -25.59
CA GLY A 1042 -17.73 -34.57 -24.58
C GLY A 1042 -18.93 -35.27 -25.20
N ALA A 1043 -20.03 -35.37 -24.45
CA ALA A 1043 -21.30 -35.89 -24.95
C ALA A 1043 -21.89 -35.01 -26.08
N GLN A 1044 -22.61 -35.61 -27.02
CA GLN A 1044 -23.16 -34.93 -28.20
C GLN A 1044 -24.55 -35.46 -28.55
N ALA A 1045 -25.55 -34.58 -28.63
CA ALA A 1045 -26.92 -34.95 -28.99
C ALA A 1045 -27.68 -33.77 -29.60
N GLY A 1046 -28.56 -34.05 -30.59
CA GLY A 1046 -29.41 -33.05 -31.23
C GLY A 1046 -28.66 -31.86 -31.85
N GLY A 1047 -27.40 -32.05 -32.29
CA GLY A 1047 -26.52 -31.01 -32.82
C GLY A 1047 -25.77 -30.18 -31.76
N VAL A 1048 -26.06 -30.38 -30.47
CA VAL A 1048 -25.40 -29.70 -29.35
C VAL A 1048 -24.25 -30.57 -28.83
N LYS A 1049 -23.17 -29.93 -28.34
CA LYS A 1049 -22.00 -30.59 -27.76
C LYS A 1049 -21.78 -30.09 -26.34
N GLU A 1050 -21.49 -31.01 -25.44
CA GLU A 1050 -21.20 -30.73 -24.04
C GLU A 1050 -20.11 -29.67 -23.89
N LYS A 1051 -18.99 -29.80 -24.61
CA LYS A 1051 -17.85 -28.88 -24.47
C LYS A 1051 -18.19 -27.39 -24.70
N ASP A 1052 -19.25 -27.11 -25.45
CA ASP A 1052 -19.68 -25.76 -25.81
C ASP A 1052 -20.64 -25.19 -24.75
N LEU A 1053 -21.50 -26.03 -24.16
CA LEU A 1053 -22.30 -25.70 -22.97
C LEU A 1053 -21.39 -25.43 -21.76
N ASN A 1054 -20.48 -26.37 -21.46
CA ASN A 1054 -19.52 -26.28 -20.36
C ASN A 1054 -18.71 -24.98 -20.43
N LEU A 1055 -18.19 -24.61 -21.61
CA LEU A 1055 -17.43 -23.38 -21.79
C LEU A 1055 -18.27 -22.11 -21.59
N THR A 1056 -19.53 -22.13 -22.03
CA THR A 1056 -20.42 -20.97 -21.97
C THR A 1056 -20.86 -20.68 -20.53
N VAL A 1057 -21.31 -21.70 -19.79
CA VAL A 1057 -21.65 -21.57 -18.37
C VAL A 1057 -20.41 -21.21 -17.55
N SER A 1058 -19.25 -21.85 -17.78
CA SER A 1058 -18.00 -21.52 -17.08
C SER A 1058 -17.58 -20.06 -17.26
N LYS A 1059 -17.83 -19.43 -18.42
CA LYS A 1059 -17.58 -18.00 -18.64
C LYS A 1059 -18.54 -17.10 -17.87
N LYS A 1060 -19.82 -17.49 -17.74
CA LYS A 1060 -20.81 -16.78 -16.91
C LYS A 1060 -20.39 -16.82 -15.43
N VAL A 1061 -20.04 -18.01 -14.92
CA VAL A 1061 -19.48 -18.22 -13.56
C VAL A 1061 -18.22 -17.37 -13.35
N GLN A 1062 -17.27 -17.40 -14.29
CA GLN A 1062 -16.03 -16.61 -14.21
C GLN A 1062 -16.30 -15.11 -14.07
N THR A 1063 -17.26 -14.59 -14.85
CA THR A 1063 -17.62 -13.17 -14.85
C THR A 1063 -18.29 -12.78 -13.53
N LYS A 1064 -19.28 -13.56 -13.08
CA LYS A 1064 -20.00 -13.33 -11.81
C LYS A 1064 -19.05 -13.39 -10.60
N LEU A 1065 -18.11 -14.34 -10.54
CA LEU A 1065 -17.11 -14.43 -9.46
C LEU A 1065 -16.10 -13.28 -9.48
N LYS A 1066 -15.59 -12.87 -10.65
CA LYS A 1066 -14.69 -11.71 -10.77
C LYS A 1066 -15.37 -10.43 -10.27
N ASN A 1067 -16.64 -10.23 -10.63
CA ASN A 1067 -17.45 -9.10 -10.16
C ASN A 1067 -17.70 -9.17 -8.64
N ALA A 1068 -17.81 -10.37 -8.07
CA ALA A 1068 -17.87 -10.59 -6.63
C ALA A 1068 -16.51 -10.52 -5.90
N GLY A 1069 -15.44 -10.10 -6.59
CA GLY A 1069 -14.13 -9.82 -6.00
C GLY A 1069 -13.15 -11.00 -5.94
N TYR A 1070 -13.50 -12.18 -6.45
CA TYR A 1070 -12.62 -13.36 -6.46
C TYR A 1070 -11.51 -13.25 -7.53
N GLU A 1071 -10.38 -13.91 -7.32
CA GLU A 1071 -9.44 -14.20 -8.42
C GLU A 1071 -9.84 -15.51 -9.09
N VAL A 1072 -10.23 -15.46 -10.37
CA VAL A 1072 -10.77 -16.63 -11.08
C VAL A 1072 -9.86 -17.05 -12.23
N ILE A 1073 -9.38 -18.29 -12.15
CA ILE A 1073 -8.50 -18.94 -13.13
C ILE A 1073 -9.32 -19.98 -13.88
N MET A 1074 -9.11 -20.09 -15.19
CA MET A 1074 -9.77 -21.08 -16.05
C MET A 1074 -8.76 -22.12 -16.49
N THR A 1075 -9.15 -23.38 -16.60
CA THR A 1075 -8.35 -24.39 -17.34
C THR A 1075 -8.33 -24.11 -18.84
N ARG A 1076 -9.45 -23.64 -19.41
CA ARG A 1076 -9.57 -23.11 -20.77
C ARG A 1076 -10.57 -21.95 -20.85
N SER A 1077 -10.29 -20.96 -21.71
CA SER A 1077 -11.19 -19.84 -22.03
C SER A 1077 -11.71 -19.88 -23.48
N THR A 1078 -11.24 -20.84 -24.26
CA THR A 1078 -11.56 -21.07 -25.67
C THR A 1078 -11.88 -22.55 -25.92
N ASP A 1079 -12.25 -22.89 -27.16
CA ASP A 1079 -12.37 -24.28 -27.58
C ASP A 1079 -10.98 -24.88 -27.87
N VAL A 1080 -10.32 -25.36 -26.81
CA VAL A 1080 -9.01 -26.03 -26.86
C VAL A 1080 -9.04 -27.28 -25.99
N PHE A 1081 -8.31 -28.31 -26.40
CA PHE A 1081 -8.15 -29.52 -25.61
C PHE A 1081 -7.13 -29.28 -24.49
N VAL A 1082 -7.46 -29.77 -23.29
CA VAL A 1082 -6.60 -29.71 -22.10
C VAL A 1082 -6.68 -31.06 -21.39
N GLU A 1083 -5.52 -31.70 -21.22
CA GLU A 1083 -5.38 -33.01 -20.56
C GLU A 1083 -5.89 -32.99 -19.11
N LEU A 1084 -6.42 -34.13 -18.63
CA LEU A 1084 -6.94 -34.25 -17.26
C LEU A 1084 -5.85 -33.99 -16.20
N SER A 1085 -4.61 -34.39 -16.50
CA SER A 1085 -3.43 -34.12 -15.69
C SER A 1085 -3.01 -32.64 -15.73
N GLU A 1086 -3.18 -31.96 -16.88
CA GLU A 1086 -2.89 -30.53 -17.01
C GLU A 1086 -3.95 -29.68 -16.31
N ARG A 1087 -5.24 -30.06 -16.32
CA ARG A 1087 -6.30 -29.40 -15.53
C ARG A 1087 -5.98 -29.43 -14.04
N ALA A 1088 -5.60 -30.60 -13.52
CA ALA A 1088 -5.15 -30.76 -12.14
C ALA A 1088 -3.86 -29.99 -11.85
N ARG A 1089 -2.89 -29.95 -12.79
CA ARG A 1089 -1.64 -29.18 -12.64
C ARG A 1089 -1.90 -27.67 -12.61
N ILE A 1090 -2.79 -27.15 -13.45
CA ILE A 1090 -3.22 -25.75 -13.44
C ILE A 1090 -3.79 -25.41 -12.06
N ALA A 1091 -4.71 -26.21 -11.55
CA ALA A 1091 -5.27 -26.03 -10.21
C ALA A 1091 -4.19 -26.05 -9.12
N ASN A 1092 -3.36 -27.08 -9.08
CA ASN A 1092 -2.32 -27.27 -8.05
C ASN A 1092 -1.23 -26.19 -8.07
N THR A 1093 -0.86 -25.68 -9.24
CA THR A 1093 0.11 -24.57 -9.35
C THR A 1093 -0.53 -23.20 -9.10
N SER A 1094 -1.86 -23.09 -9.13
CA SER A 1094 -2.58 -21.82 -8.99
C SER A 1094 -2.85 -21.36 -7.55
N SER A 1095 -2.39 -22.10 -6.53
CA SER A 1095 -2.67 -21.84 -5.10
C SER A 1095 -4.16 -21.61 -4.82
N ALA A 1096 -5.03 -22.36 -5.50
CA ALA A 1096 -6.47 -22.18 -5.38
C ALA A 1096 -6.99 -22.61 -4.01
N ASP A 1097 -7.92 -21.83 -3.45
CA ASP A 1097 -8.69 -22.23 -2.28
C ASP A 1097 -9.65 -23.39 -2.63
N ILE A 1098 -10.22 -23.36 -3.84
CA ILE A 1098 -11.15 -24.37 -4.36
C ILE A 1098 -10.98 -24.61 -5.87
N PHE A 1099 -11.39 -25.79 -6.31
CA PHE A 1099 -11.52 -26.20 -7.72
C PHE A 1099 -12.95 -26.64 -8.03
N VAL A 1100 -13.54 -26.13 -9.11
CA VAL A 1100 -14.89 -26.48 -9.55
C VAL A 1100 -14.85 -26.80 -11.05
N SER A 1101 -15.05 -28.07 -11.40
CA SER A 1101 -15.24 -28.51 -12.78
C SER A 1101 -16.72 -28.51 -13.16
N ILE A 1102 -17.02 -28.16 -14.41
CA ILE A 1102 -18.38 -27.95 -14.93
C ILE A 1102 -18.55 -28.80 -16.19
N HIS A 1103 -19.48 -29.75 -16.12
CA HIS A 1103 -19.78 -30.79 -17.10
C HIS A 1103 -21.28 -30.86 -17.47
N THR A 1104 -21.63 -31.61 -18.51
CA THR A 1104 -23.02 -31.89 -18.92
C THR A 1104 -23.18 -33.37 -19.26
N ASN A 1105 -23.97 -34.10 -18.48
CA ASN A 1105 -24.05 -35.56 -18.50
C ASN A 1105 -24.82 -36.13 -19.72
N SER A 1106 -24.73 -37.43 -19.95
CA SER A 1106 -25.48 -38.21 -20.94
C SER A 1106 -25.56 -39.67 -20.47
N PHE A 1107 -26.68 -40.35 -20.70
CA PHE A 1107 -26.87 -41.73 -20.27
C PHE A 1107 -27.72 -42.55 -21.26
N ASP A 1108 -29.04 -42.38 -21.25
CA ASP A 1108 -30.01 -43.19 -22.02
C ASP A 1108 -31.07 -42.36 -22.75
N SER A 1109 -30.88 -41.04 -22.85
CA SER A 1109 -31.85 -40.03 -23.30
C SER A 1109 -33.14 -39.85 -22.47
N THR A 1110 -33.37 -40.64 -21.42
CA THR A 1110 -34.50 -40.49 -20.49
C THR A 1110 -34.10 -39.80 -19.18
N ALA A 1111 -32.89 -40.06 -18.70
CA ALA A 1111 -32.33 -39.45 -17.50
C ALA A 1111 -32.39 -37.91 -17.52
N ASN A 1112 -32.60 -37.31 -16.34
CA ASN A 1112 -32.68 -35.86 -16.17
C ASN A 1112 -32.14 -35.43 -14.78
N GLY A 1113 -31.82 -34.14 -14.65
CA GLY A 1113 -31.48 -33.49 -13.38
C GLY A 1113 -30.00 -33.16 -13.18
N ILE A 1114 -29.70 -32.50 -12.06
CA ILE A 1114 -28.37 -31.99 -11.69
C ILE A 1114 -27.76 -32.82 -10.57
N GLU A 1115 -26.46 -33.14 -10.67
CA GLU A 1115 -25.66 -33.84 -9.65
C GLU A 1115 -24.29 -33.18 -9.47
N THR A 1116 -23.73 -33.25 -8.26
CA THR A 1116 -22.41 -32.69 -7.95
C THR A 1116 -21.56 -33.74 -7.23
N TYR A 1117 -20.34 -33.92 -7.72
CA TYR A 1117 -19.40 -34.95 -7.31
C TYR A 1117 -18.23 -34.38 -6.52
N SER A 1118 -17.97 -34.96 -5.35
CA SER A 1118 -16.71 -34.85 -4.61
C SER A 1118 -15.85 -36.11 -4.82
N TYR A 1119 -14.58 -36.08 -4.41
CA TYR A 1119 -13.69 -37.24 -4.45
C TYR A 1119 -13.69 -37.98 -3.10
N ASN A 1120 -13.61 -39.32 -3.13
CA ASN A 1120 -13.51 -40.16 -1.93
C ASN A 1120 -12.24 -41.00 -1.88
N ALA A 1121 -11.83 -41.38 -0.67
CA ALA A 1121 -10.53 -42.02 -0.40
C ALA A 1121 -10.34 -43.43 -1.01
N SER A 1122 -11.36 -43.98 -1.68
CA SER A 1122 -11.33 -45.28 -2.37
C SER A 1122 -10.52 -45.28 -3.68
N GLY A 1123 -10.03 -44.11 -4.13
CA GLY A 1123 -9.22 -43.98 -5.35
C GLY A 1123 -7.71 -44.19 -5.15
N ASN A 1124 -7.06 -44.75 -6.17
CA ASN A 1124 -5.60 -44.84 -6.25
C ASN A 1124 -5.00 -43.55 -6.84
N ALA A 1125 -4.91 -42.50 -6.02
CA ALA A 1125 -4.34 -41.20 -6.42
C ALA A 1125 -2.81 -41.25 -6.54
N ASN A 1126 -2.21 -40.46 -7.43
CA ASN A 1126 -0.74 -40.43 -7.57
C ASN A 1126 -0.03 -39.86 -6.33
N ASN A 1127 -0.74 -39.06 -5.52
CA ASN A 1127 -0.27 -38.59 -4.21
C ASN A 1127 -1.40 -38.75 -3.17
N PRO A 1128 -1.57 -39.92 -2.55
CA PRO A 1128 -2.68 -40.19 -1.63
C PRO A 1128 -2.60 -39.35 -0.36
N VAL A 1129 -1.40 -38.88 0.05
CA VAL A 1129 -1.23 -38.00 1.22
C VAL A 1129 -1.92 -36.64 1.03
N VAL A 1130 -2.05 -36.18 -0.21
CA VAL A 1130 -2.72 -34.92 -0.55
C VAL A 1130 -4.16 -35.16 -1.03
N ALA A 1131 -4.39 -36.18 -1.83
CA ALA A 1131 -5.73 -36.49 -2.35
C ALA A 1131 -6.69 -36.98 -1.25
N ASN A 1132 -6.21 -37.84 -0.35
CA ASN A 1132 -7.00 -38.45 0.72
C ASN A 1132 -6.83 -37.71 2.07
N ASP A 1133 -6.34 -36.46 2.06
CA ASP A 1133 -6.26 -35.61 3.25
C ASP A 1133 -7.67 -35.40 3.85
N PRO A 1134 -7.94 -35.77 5.11
CA PRO A 1134 -9.30 -35.72 5.68
C PRO A 1134 -9.89 -34.30 5.70
N ASP A 1135 -9.06 -33.30 5.93
CA ASP A 1135 -9.43 -31.88 5.98
C ASP A 1135 -9.88 -31.40 4.59
N ARG A 1136 -9.16 -31.81 3.54
CA ARG A 1136 -9.50 -31.58 2.13
C ARG A 1136 -10.78 -32.33 1.71
N LEU A 1137 -10.94 -33.59 2.11
CA LEU A 1137 -12.12 -34.39 1.78
C LEU A 1137 -13.39 -33.78 2.39
N LEU A 1138 -13.35 -33.44 3.68
CA LEU A 1138 -14.45 -32.75 4.38
C LEU A 1138 -14.82 -31.42 3.69
N LYS A 1139 -13.81 -30.60 3.36
CA LYS A 1139 -14.03 -29.34 2.63
C LYS A 1139 -14.57 -29.56 1.21
N SER A 1140 -14.26 -30.69 0.57
CA SER A 1140 -14.82 -31.04 -0.75
C SER A 1140 -16.28 -31.44 -0.65
N SER A 1141 -16.69 -32.19 0.39
CA SER A 1141 -18.11 -32.51 0.64
C SER A 1141 -18.94 -31.24 0.87
N LEU A 1142 -18.48 -30.39 1.79
CA LEU A 1142 -19.13 -29.10 2.11
C LEU A 1142 -19.21 -28.15 0.90
N LEU A 1143 -18.24 -28.22 -0.02
CA LEU A 1143 -18.27 -27.48 -1.29
C LEU A 1143 -19.29 -28.06 -2.27
N SER A 1144 -19.40 -29.39 -2.38
CA SER A 1144 -20.38 -30.04 -3.26
C SER A 1144 -21.81 -29.86 -2.78
N GLU A 1145 -22.05 -29.91 -1.46
CA GLU A 1145 -23.34 -29.65 -0.83
C GLU A 1145 -23.79 -28.21 -1.11
N ALA A 1146 -22.95 -27.22 -0.81
CA ALA A 1146 -23.27 -25.81 -1.04
C ALA A 1146 -23.53 -25.48 -2.51
N ILE A 1147 -22.83 -26.12 -3.45
CA ILE A 1147 -23.05 -25.93 -4.91
C ILE A 1147 -24.31 -26.66 -5.40
N GLN A 1148 -24.59 -27.88 -4.90
CA GLN A 1148 -25.79 -28.62 -5.25
C GLN A 1148 -27.05 -27.88 -4.80
N ASP A 1149 -27.14 -27.50 -3.52
CA ASP A 1149 -28.32 -26.83 -2.95
C ASP A 1149 -28.63 -25.52 -3.69
N ALA A 1150 -27.61 -24.70 -3.94
CA ALA A 1150 -27.76 -23.42 -4.65
C ALA A 1150 -28.09 -23.59 -6.15
N LEU A 1151 -27.63 -24.67 -6.79
CA LEU A 1151 -28.05 -25.02 -8.15
C LEU A 1151 -29.55 -25.38 -8.21
N LEU A 1152 -30.05 -26.12 -7.22
CA LEU A 1152 -31.47 -26.50 -7.15
C LEU A 1152 -32.36 -25.28 -6.89
N GLU A 1153 -31.95 -24.39 -6.00
CA GLU A 1153 -32.66 -23.13 -5.71
C GLU A 1153 -32.82 -22.24 -6.96
N GLU A 1154 -31.71 -22.00 -7.69
CA GLU A 1154 -31.72 -21.10 -8.84
C GLU A 1154 -32.34 -21.72 -10.11
N THR A 1155 -32.23 -23.04 -10.32
CA THR A 1155 -32.67 -23.70 -11.58
C THR A 1155 -34.02 -24.40 -11.50
N GLY A 1156 -34.45 -24.85 -10.32
CA GLY A 1156 -35.60 -25.76 -10.19
C GLY A 1156 -35.42 -27.11 -10.90
N ALA A 1157 -34.18 -27.54 -11.13
CA ALA A 1157 -33.86 -28.83 -11.75
C ALA A 1157 -34.28 -30.02 -10.87
N TYR A 1158 -34.32 -31.22 -11.48
CA TYR A 1158 -34.51 -32.45 -10.72
C TYR A 1158 -33.24 -32.76 -9.91
N ASP A 1159 -33.39 -33.02 -8.61
CA ASP A 1159 -32.24 -33.29 -7.73
C ASP A 1159 -31.77 -34.74 -7.86
N ARG A 1160 -30.51 -34.91 -8.26
CA ARG A 1160 -29.81 -36.19 -8.27
C ARG A 1160 -28.80 -36.31 -7.12
N GLY A 1161 -28.64 -35.24 -6.33
CA GLY A 1161 -27.89 -35.16 -5.10
C GLY A 1161 -26.37 -35.02 -5.23
N VAL A 1162 -25.74 -34.76 -4.10
CA VAL A 1162 -24.29 -34.92 -3.93
C VAL A 1162 -23.91 -36.40 -3.93
N LYS A 1163 -22.84 -36.71 -4.67
CA LYS A 1163 -22.26 -38.04 -4.88
C LYS A 1163 -20.74 -38.00 -4.72
N GLU A 1164 -20.13 -39.18 -4.57
CA GLU A 1164 -18.68 -39.34 -4.59
C GLU A 1164 -18.24 -40.06 -5.86
N ALA A 1165 -17.15 -39.62 -6.49
CA ALA A 1165 -16.58 -40.28 -7.68
C ALA A 1165 -15.06 -40.18 -7.78
N ASN A 1166 -14.46 -41.21 -8.36
CA ASN A 1166 -13.01 -41.33 -8.59
C ASN A 1166 -12.54 -40.57 -9.86
N PHE A 1167 -13.11 -39.38 -10.14
CA PHE A 1167 -12.77 -38.60 -11.33
C PHE A 1167 -11.41 -37.91 -11.20
N HIS A 1168 -10.60 -37.94 -12.27
CA HIS A 1168 -9.20 -37.50 -12.23
C HIS A 1168 -9.02 -36.05 -11.77
N VAL A 1169 -9.87 -35.12 -12.20
CA VAL A 1169 -9.70 -33.68 -11.91
C VAL A 1169 -10.01 -33.32 -10.45
N ILE A 1170 -10.89 -34.06 -9.78
CA ILE A 1170 -11.20 -33.89 -8.35
C ILE A 1170 -10.38 -34.81 -7.43
N ARG A 1171 -9.73 -35.86 -7.98
CA ARG A 1171 -8.77 -36.68 -7.24
C ARG A 1171 -7.37 -36.05 -7.15
N GLU A 1172 -6.81 -35.66 -8.29
CA GLU A 1172 -5.39 -35.26 -8.40
C GLU A 1172 -5.15 -33.78 -8.04
N THR A 1173 -6.15 -33.11 -7.45
CA THR A 1173 -6.09 -31.72 -6.99
C THR A 1173 -5.79 -31.63 -5.49
N GLY A 1174 -5.05 -30.61 -5.07
CA GLY A 1174 -4.56 -30.44 -3.68
C GLY A 1174 -5.37 -29.49 -2.81
N MET A 1175 -6.47 -28.96 -3.32
CA MET A 1175 -7.45 -28.12 -2.61
C MET A 1175 -8.82 -28.81 -2.62
N ALA A 1176 -9.81 -28.21 -1.96
CA ALA A 1176 -11.19 -28.70 -1.99
C ALA A 1176 -11.72 -28.67 -3.44
N ALA A 1177 -12.24 -29.79 -3.93
CA ALA A 1177 -12.47 -29.98 -5.36
C ALA A 1177 -13.78 -30.71 -5.65
N VAL A 1178 -14.55 -30.17 -6.59
CA VAL A 1178 -15.84 -30.74 -7.04
C VAL A 1178 -15.99 -30.70 -8.56
N LEU A 1179 -16.88 -31.53 -9.08
CA LEU A 1179 -17.33 -31.56 -10.48
C LEU A 1179 -18.86 -31.54 -10.48
N THR A 1180 -19.48 -30.61 -11.19
CA THR A 1180 -20.95 -30.50 -11.27
C THR A 1180 -21.45 -30.79 -12.69
N GLU A 1181 -22.49 -31.62 -12.76
CA GLU A 1181 -23.18 -32.04 -13.99
C GLU A 1181 -24.48 -31.25 -14.13
N MET A 1182 -24.53 -30.32 -15.09
CA MET A 1182 -25.59 -29.30 -15.13
C MET A 1182 -26.93 -29.74 -15.74
N GLY A 1183 -27.09 -31.03 -16.07
CA GLY A 1183 -28.24 -31.61 -16.76
C GLY A 1183 -27.81 -32.63 -17.82
N PHE A 1184 -28.77 -33.32 -18.43
CA PHE A 1184 -28.52 -34.37 -19.42
C PHE A 1184 -28.67 -33.86 -20.86
N ILE A 1185 -27.61 -33.95 -21.67
CA ILE A 1185 -27.59 -33.40 -23.04
C ILE A 1185 -28.35 -34.26 -24.05
N ASP A 1186 -28.46 -35.57 -23.82
CA ASP A 1186 -29.19 -36.52 -24.67
C ASP A 1186 -30.71 -36.44 -24.48
N ASN A 1187 -31.16 -36.19 -23.25
CA ASN A 1187 -32.55 -35.87 -22.96
C ASN A 1187 -33.01 -34.62 -23.73
N SER A 1188 -34.06 -34.77 -24.54
CA SER A 1188 -34.53 -33.71 -25.45
C SER A 1188 -35.12 -32.51 -24.71
N ALA A 1189 -35.78 -32.72 -23.57
CA ALA A 1189 -36.39 -31.67 -22.77
C ALA A 1189 -35.35 -30.90 -21.96
N GLU A 1190 -34.32 -31.57 -21.44
CA GLU A 1190 -33.21 -30.92 -20.74
C GLU A 1190 -32.30 -30.16 -21.72
N ARG A 1191 -31.93 -30.76 -22.85
CA ARG A 1191 -31.20 -30.07 -23.94
C ARG A 1191 -31.91 -28.78 -24.37
N ALA A 1192 -33.24 -28.79 -24.48
CA ALA A 1192 -34.04 -27.61 -24.81
C ALA A 1192 -34.08 -26.52 -23.71
N LYS A 1193 -33.65 -26.83 -22.48
CA LYS A 1193 -33.34 -25.84 -21.43
C LYS A 1193 -31.88 -25.40 -21.50
N LEU A 1194 -30.95 -26.35 -21.58
CA LEU A 1194 -29.49 -26.14 -21.53
C LEU A 1194 -28.97 -25.19 -22.62
N VAL A 1195 -29.60 -25.13 -23.79
CA VAL A 1195 -29.24 -24.17 -24.85
C VAL A 1195 -29.78 -22.74 -24.63
N LYS A 1196 -30.66 -22.52 -23.65
CA LYS A 1196 -31.25 -21.19 -23.38
C LYS A 1196 -30.36 -20.36 -22.47
N ASP A 1197 -30.04 -19.14 -22.90
CA ASP A 1197 -29.15 -18.23 -22.17
C ASP A 1197 -29.61 -17.98 -20.73
N SER A 1198 -30.92 -17.85 -20.51
CA SER A 1198 -31.54 -17.66 -19.18
C SER A 1198 -31.25 -18.81 -18.22
N TYR A 1199 -31.44 -20.07 -18.66
CA TYR A 1199 -31.17 -21.25 -17.84
C TYR A 1199 -29.67 -21.40 -17.57
N GLN A 1200 -28.82 -21.08 -18.55
CA GLN A 1200 -27.36 -20.99 -18.35
C GLN A 1200 -26.96 -19.87 -17.36
N ASN A 1201 -27.74 -18.79 -17.22
CA ASN A 1201 -27.51 -17.79 -16.18
C ASN A 1201 -27.90 -18.35 -14.81
N GLN A 1202 -29.05 -19.01 -14.67
CA GLN A 1202 -29.49 -19.67 -13.43
C GLN A 1202 -28.46 -20.69 -12.92
N ILE A 1203 -27.98 -21.59 -13.79
CA ILE A 1203 -26.89 -22.54 -13.46
C ILE A 1203 -25.64 -21.78 -12.97
N ALA A 1204 -25.28 -20.69 -13.66
CA ALA A 1204 -24.11 -19.89 -13.31
C ALA A 1204 -24.28 -19.03 -12.05
N ASP A 1205 -25.50 -18.66 -11.67
CA ASP A 1205 -25.80 -18.00 -10.40
C ASP A 1205 -25.77 -19.01 -9.25
N GLY A 1206 -26.36 -20.20 -9.41
CA GLY A 1206 -26.34 -21.27 -8.40
C GLY A 1206 -24.92 -21.70 -8.02
N ILE A 1207 -24.06 -21.98 -9.01
CA ILE A 1207 -22.64 -22.29 -8.76
C ILE A 1207 -21.94 -21.16 -7.99
N VAL A 1208 -22.26 -19.89 -8.31
CA VAL A 1208 -21.63 -18.72 -7.68
C VAL A 1208 -22.19 -18.41 -6.31
N LEU A 1209 -23.45 -18.73 -6.03
CA LEU A 1209 -24.05 -18.69 -4.71
C LEU A 1209 -23.42 -19.76 -3.82
N GLY A 1210 -23.39 -21.03 -4.26
CA GLY A 1210 -22.79 -22.13 -3.50
C GLY A 1210 -21.32 -21.90 -3.14
N ILE A 1211 -20.52 -21.38 -4.07
CA ILE A 1211 -19.12 -20.96 -3.79
C ILE A 1211 -19.06 -19.87 -2.71
N LYS A 1212 -19.97 -18.88 -2.72
CA LYS A 1212 -20.01 -17.83 -1.68
C LYS A 1212 -20.43 -18.39 -0.32
N GLU A 1213 -21.42 -19.29 -0.28
CA GLU A 1213 -21.89 -19.91 0.97
C GLU A 1213 -20.82 -20.79 1.60
N TYR A 1214 -20.14 -21.63 0.80
CA TYR A 1214 -18.96 -22.38 1.24
C TYR A 1214 -17.90 -21.47 1.89
N PHE A 1215 -17.59 -20.32 1.28
CA PHE A 1215 -16.65 -19.34 1.84
C PHE A 1215 -17.19 -18.53 3.05
N LYS A 1216 -18.45 -18.72 3.48
CA LYS A 1216 -18.93 -18.25 4.80
C LYS A 1216 -18.71 -19.26 5.92
N ILE A 1217 -18.64 -20.56 5.61
CA ILE A 1217 -18.42 -21.63 6.61
C ILE A 1217 -17.07 -21.46 7.31
N PHE A 1218 -16.05 -20.99 6.56
CA PHE A 1218 -14.67 -20.84 7.03
C PHE A 1218 -14.27 -19.36 7.24
N LYS A 1219 -15.01 -18.65 8.11
CA LYS A 1219 -14.79 -17.24 8.50
C LYS A 1219 -14.68 -17.01 10.00
#